data_AF-A0AAF5I2I0-F1
#
_entry.id   AF-A0AAF5I2I0-F1
#
_cell.length_a   1.000
_cell.length_b   1.000
_cell.length_c   1.000
_cell.angle_alpha   90.00
_cell.angle_beta   90.00
_cell.angle_gamma   90.00
#
_symmetry.space_group_name_H-M   'P 1'
#
loop_
_entity.id
_entity.type
_entity.pdbx_description
1 polymer ?
#
loop_
_entity_poly.entity_id
_entity_poly.type
_entity_poly.pdbx_seq_one_letter_code
_entity_poly.pdbx_strand_id
1 'polypeptide(L)'
;MINEEPKILIFGSIVQDLISYTKNFPNPGESVRGTSFKMGSGGKGANQAVAAAKLGSNVKMIGAVGDDIFGEENINNIAKSGVNVEGIIKIKNESTGTATIYVNEEGENTIVVTLSANYMLNQQKAVESEEEVKKSNVVMIQNEIDENGNLTIFKIAKKHNVKTVFNPAPGLPNLNNEILKYTDILIANENETEFLLNKNVTTDDDFMEAAKSLINLVNEAVILTRGKNTTVVAIKNNNSNIETFTIPIISVKAIDTTGAGDCFCGSFVHAYITKKLSIKESIIFASKVAILLFTIKKNLYIMSSSKILVVGSIITDLISYTDNFPKPGQTSKGKFFKINCGGKGANQAVSASKLGSNVKLIACVGNDVFGRENIKNIKDYGVNIDDIQVIEGHKTAIANIVIDKNGENKTVVNLEANLQLNGNVVQQLKNEIKTSSLVMLQNGISHEGNLECMKMAQKYKVEIMYNGVPRMKNLIQEYLKNTDYLIVNENEAQLLSTTPLTCTNDYIKCALELIKIVKKVVIITRKGKSTIVAVNGNKIEHFEVEINTIQAKDTNGAGDCFCGAFANAIVTKKLPVKDSVIFASKVATLSVQRMGTQSSYPKDDYMSEAILGAFTEDKEVKNIRNRERDRLLRIAKRTDIARQKQLENVSIPKKQEMIRKKIESEPIPDNNIGFKLLMKMGYNPEEEEKGLGFAEEEKKKVKEMFDEQVKKTHEQVMKIETLVSDFRKRKRDTKLYNLCISDIRKCQKVCYEMDQRISILKPVNDYFWPRYIMNVEDDEEAFRLERLTEDEIFNCLENIISYLREQFLYCIYCGSTFEDKNDMESQCPGASREEHD
;
A
#
# COMPACT_ATOMS: atom_id res chain seq x y z
N MET A 1 4.47 50.92 20.51
CA MET A 1 4.56 49.74 19.62
C MET A 1 4.13 48.53 20.42
N ILE A 2 3.30 47.65 19.86
CA ILE A 2 3.28 46.26 20.34
C ILE A 2 4.60 45.66 19.87
N ASN A 3 5.39 45.07 20.76
CA ASN A 3 6.53 44.26 20.33
C ASN A 3 5.95 42.95 19.79
N GLU A 4 5.77 42.87 18.47
CA GLU A 4 5.42 41.61 17.82
C GLU A 4 6.51 40.58 18.13
N GLU A 5 6.09 39.38 18.55
CA GLU A 5 7.00 38.34 19.03
C GLU A 5 7.86 37.82 17.86
N PRO A 6 9.21 37.81 17.99
CA PRO A 6 10.09 37.47 16.88
C PRO A 6 9.78 36.10 16.25
N LYS A 7 9.33 36.14 14.99
CA LYS A 7 8.80 34.98 14.27
C LYS A 7 9.89 34.26 13.49
N ILE A 8 10.01 32.98 13.76
CA ILE A 8 10.86 32.04 13.04
C ILE A 8 10.03 31.39 11.92
N LEU A 9 10.47 31.52 10.67
CA LEU A 9 9.92 30.77 9.55
C LEU A 9 10.86 29.63 9.19
N ILE A 10 10.31 28.43 9.06
CA ILE A 10 11.06 27.25 8.62
C ILE A 10 10.44 26.75 7.33
N PHE A 11 11.22 26.76 6.25
CA PHE A 11 10.84 26.26 4.93
C PHE A 11 11.64 24.98 4.69
N GLY A 12 11.04 23.82 4.97
CA GLY A 12 11.84 22.64 5.23
C GLY A 12 11.06 21.33 5.36
N SER A 13 11.82 20.26 5.61
CA SER A 13 11.35 18.89 5.45
C SER A 13 10.50 18.34 6.60
N ILE A 14 9.57 17.46 6.24
CA ILE A 14 8.78 16.61 7.15
C ILE A 14 9.01 15.15 6.71
N VAL A 15 9.48 14.31 7.63
CA VAL A 15 9.84 12.91 7.34
C VAL A 15 9.28 12.01 8.43
N GLN A 16 8.68 10.90 8.04
CA GLN A 16 8.29 9.83 8.95
C GLN A 16 9.44 8.85 9.14
N ASP A 17 10.02 8.80 10.34
CA ASP A 17 11.04 7.81 10.69
C ASP A 17 10.39 6.44 10.92
N LEU A 18 10.95 5.39 10.32
CA LEU A 18 10.47 4.01 10.33
C LEU A 18 11.62 3.09 10.78
N ILE A 19 11.77 2.95 12.10
CA ILE A 19 12.95 2.38 12.75
C ILE A 19 12.70 0.92 13.15
N SER A 20 13.36 -0.02 12.48
CA SER A 20 13.38 -1.43 12.85
C SER A 20 14.69 -1.80 13.54
N TYR A 21 14.62 -2.12 14.83
CA TYR A 21 15.73 -2.72 15.57
C TYR A 21 15.82 -4.21 15.22
N THR A 22 17.03 -4.72 15.02
CA THR A 22 17.37 -6.10 14.65
C THR A 22 18.65 -6.54 15.38
N LYS A 23 18.98 -7.83 15.36
CA LYS A 23 20.29 -8.32 15.84
C LYS A 23 21.40 -7.90 14.89
N ASN A 24 21.31 -8.39 13.66
CA ASN A 24 22.20 -8.11 12.54
C ASN A 24 21.42 -7.41 11.43
N PHE A 25 22.10 -6.64 10.58
CA PHE A 25 21.50 -6.15 9.34
C PHE A 25 21.21 -7.30 8.37
N PRO A 26 20.09 -7.28 7.63
CA PRO A 26 19.83 -8.26 6.58
C PRO A 26 20.86 -8.14 5.44
N ASN A 27 21.24 -9.29 4.87
CA ASN A 27 21.92 -9.39 3.59
C ASN A 27 20.94 -9.17 2.41
N PRO A 28 21.41 -8.89 1.18
CA PRO A 28 20.54 -8.89 0.00
C PRO A 28 19.82 -10.24 -0.16
N GLY A 29 18.52 -10.20 -0.46
CA GLY A 29 17.62 -11.35 -0.49
C GLY A 29 17.18 -11.88 0.90
N GLU A 30 17.68 -11.32 2.00
CA GLU A 30 17.41 -11.83 3.35
C GLU A 30 16.23 -11.13 4.04
N SER A 31 15.43 -11.93 4.77
CA SER A 31 14.38 -11.45 5.67
C SER A 31 14.67 -11.83 7.12
N VAL A 32 15.26 -10.91 7.87
CA VAL A 32 15.59 -11.10 9.30
C VAL A 32 14.41 -10.76 10.21
N ARG A 33 14.43 -11.26 11.45
CA ARG A 33 13.42 -10.91 12.47
C ARG A 33 13.92 -9.72 13.30
N GLY A 34 13.18 -8.63 13.26
CA GLY A 34 13.41 -7.48 14.12
C GLY A 34 13.03 -7.76 15.58
N THR A 35 13.71 -7.08 16.50
CA THR A 35 13.51 -7.18 17.96
C THR A 35 12.43 -6.23 18.45
N SER A 36 12.37 -5.00 17.92
CA SER A 36 11.27 -4.05 18.12
C SER A 36 11.18 -3.04 16.97
N PHE A 37 10.01 -2.41 16.80
CA PHE A 37 9.78 -1.33 15.83
C PHE A 37 9.40 -0.01 16.51
N LYS A 38 9.84 1.12 15.94
CA LYS A 38 9.41 2.47 16.35
C LYS A 38 9.11 3.33 15.12
N MET A 39 8.13 4.22 15.30
CA MET A 39 7.91 5.38 14.44
C MET A 39 8.35 6.64 15.19
N GLY A 40 8.85 7.63 14.46
CA GLY A 40 9.15 8.96 14.98
C GLY A 40 8.71 10.04 13.99
N SER A 41 8.10 11.12 14.47
CA SER A 41 7.95 12.34 13.66
C SER A 41 9.33 13.00 13.55
N GLY A 42 9.83 13.14 12.33
CA GLY A 42 11.18 13.61 12.02
C GLY A 42 11.24 14.46 10.76
N GLY A 43 12.40 14.49 10.13
CA GLY A 43 12.73 15.45 9.07
C GLY A 43 13.30 16.73 9.68
N LYS A 44 14.37 17.25 9.08
CA LYS A 44 15.20 18.28 9.69
C LYS A 44 14.43 19.59 9.94
N GLY A 45 13.58 20.00 8.98
CA GLY A 45 12.71 21.16 9.15
C GLY A 45 11.75 21.01 10.33
N ALA A 46 11.04 19.88 10.40
CA ALA A 46 10.10 19.58 11.47
C ALA A 46 10.79 19.50 12.84
N ASN A 47 11.93 18.82 12.94
CA ASN A 47 12.71 18.71 14.17
C ASN A 47 13.19 20.09 14.66
N GLN A 48 13.69 20.94 13.76
CA GLN A 48 14.14 22.29 14.06
C GLN A 48 12.96 23.18 14.51
N ALA A 49 11.79 23.02 13.90
CA ALA A 49 10.55 23.72 14.28
C ALA A 49 10.04 23.31 15.65
N VAL A 50 9.96 22.00 15.91
CA VAL A 50 9.54 21.43 17.19
C VAL A 50 10.49 21.82 18.32
N ALA A 51 11.80 21.88 18.08
CA ALA A 51 12.78 22.32 19.05
C ALA A 51 12.61 23.81 19.41
N ALA A 52 12.50 24.69 18.40
CA ALA A 52 12.31 26.13 18.63
C ALA A 52 10.97 26.46 19.32
N ALA A 53 9.87 25.80 18.92
CA ALA A 53 8.55 26.03 19.50
C ALA A 53 8.46 25.53 20.96
N LYS A 54 9.05 24.37 21.29
CA LYS A 54 9.13 23.86 22.68
C LYS A 54 9.95 24.74 23.62
N LEU A 55 10.80 25.61 23.08
CA LEU A 55 11.53 26.63 23.84
C LEU A 55 10.77 27.95 23.99
N GLY A 56 9.59 28.08 23.38
CA GLY A 56 8.74 29.27 23.44
C GLY A 56 9.02 30.29 22.33
N SER A 57 9.46 29.87 21.14
CA SER A 57 9.45 30.76 19.96
C SER A 57 8.12 30.71 19.22
N ASN A 58 7.69 31.85 18.67
CA ASN A 58 6.70 31.92 17.61
C ASN A 58 7.28 31.30 16.31
N VAL A 59 6.91 30.05 16.01
CA VAL A 59 7.39 29.31 14.82
C VAL A 59 6.24 29.06 13.85
N LYS A 60 6.43 29.40 12.57
CA LYS A 60 5.59 28.91 11.46
C LYS A 60 6.40 28.00 10.56
N MET A 61 5.84 26.85 10.22
CA MET A 61 6.44 25.91 9.28
C MET A 61 5.71 25.96 7.93
N ILE A 62 6.51 26.03 6.87
CA ILE A 62 6.09 25.76 5.49
C ILE A 62 6.73 24.42 5.12
N GLY A 63 5.87 23.46 4.79
CA GLY A 63 6.19 22.04 4.68
C GLY A 63 5.36 21.38 3.58
N ALA A 64 5.74 20.19 3.13
CA ALA A 64 4.93 19.40 2.22
C ALA A 64 4.90 17.93 2.63
N VAL A 65 3.70 17.37 2.71
CA VAL A 65 3.44 15.96 3.05
C VAL A 65 2.54 15.32 2.00
N GLY A 66 2.47 13.99 1.96
CA GLY A 66 1.53 13.27 1.11
C GLY A 66 0.09 13.38 1.61
N ASP A 67 -0.86 13.11 0.74
CA ASP A 67 -2.26 12.84 1.12
C ASP A 67 -2.37 11.38 1.64
N ASP A 68 -1.54 11.04 2.64
CA ASP A 68 -1.37 9.70 3.21
C ASP A 68 -1.46 9.68 4.74
N ILE A 69 -1.40 8.47 5.30
CA ILE A 69 -1.55 8.23 6.74
C ILE A 69 -0.48 8.90 7.61
N PHE A 70 0.71 9.16 7.07
CA PHE A 70 1.79 9.81 7.78
C PHE A 70 1.70 11.34 7.71
N GLY A 71 1.17 11.90 6.62
CA GLY A 71 1.03 13.34 6.46
C GLY A 71 0.12 13.96 7.51
N GLU A 72 -1.02 13.33 7.76
CA GLU A 72 -1.95 13.73 8.83
C GLU A 72 -1.32 13.57 10.22
N GLU A 73 -0.66 12.44 10.51
CA GLU A 73 -0.07 12.19 11.83
C GLU A 73 1.06 13.18 12.16
N ASN A 74 1.90 13.51 11.18
CA ASN A 74 3.01 14.47 11.35
C ASN A 74 2.52 15.91 11.49
N ILE A 75 1.55 16.37 10.69
CA ILE A 75 0.93 17.70 10.88
C ILE A 75 0.39 17.84 12.31
N ASN A 76 -0.34 16.84 12.80
CA ASN A 76 -0.88 16.84 14.16
C ASN A 76 0.21 16.83 15.24
N ASN A 77 1.32 16.11 15.05
CA ASN A 77 2.40 16.03 16.05
C ASN A 77 3.27 17.31 16.08
N ILE A 78 3.46 17.96 14.93
CA ILE A 78 4.13 19.27 14.83
C ILE A 78 3.25 20.35 15.47
N ALA A 79 1.94 20.38 15.18
CA ALA A 79 0.99 21.33 15.76
C ALA A 79 0.91 21.23 17.30
N LYS A 80 0.85 20.00 17.85
CA LYS A 80 0.88 19.74 19.31
C LYS A 80 2.15 20.27 20.00
N SER A 81 3.22 20.57 19.25
CA SER A 81 4.46 21.14 19.78
C SER A 81 4.50 22.67 19.76
N GLY A 82 3.40 23.34 19.40
CA GLY A 82 3.28 24.80 19.38
C GLY A 82 3.66 25.48 18.05
N VAL A 83 3.96 24.70 17.01
CA VAL A 83 4.29 25.23 15.67
C VAL A 83 3.02 25.58 14.90
N ASN A 84 2.96 26.76 14.27
CA ASN A 84 1.93 27.06 13.29
C ASN A 84 2.17 26.21 12.02
N VAL A 85 1.20 25.34 11.73
CA VAL A 85 1.23 24.36 10.62
C VAL A 85 0.43 24.79 9.38
N GLU A 86 -0.12 26.01 9.33
CA GLU A 86 -0.94 26.50 8.21
C GLU A 86 -0.17 26.56 6.88
N GLY A 87 1.16 26.60 6.94
CA GLY A 87 2.04 26.55 5.77
C GLY A 87 2.33 25.14 5.25
N ILE A 88 1.87 24.08 5.93
CA ILE A 88 2.11 22.69 5.52
C ILE A 88 1.02 22.25 4.54
N ILE A 89 1.42 21.92 3.30
CA ILE A 89 0.50 21.47 2.25
C ILE A 89 0.47 19.94 2.12
N LYS A 90 -0.71 19.39 1.82
CA LYS A 90 -0.88 17.98 1.42
C LYS A 90 -0.84 17.84 -0.09
N ILE A 91 -0.04 16.92 -0.60
CA ILE A 91 0.14 16.66 -2.03
C ILE A 91 -0.63 15.39 -2.41
N LYS A 92 -1.66 15.53 -3.26
CA LYS A 92 -2.47 14.39 -3.72
C LYS A 92 -1.66 13.44 -4.60
N ASN A 93 -1.83 12.15 -4.37
CA ASN A 93 -1.15 11.04 -5.04
C ASN A 93 0.37 10.93 -4.79
N GLU A 94 0.95 11.76 -3.92
CA GLU A 94 2.34 11.64 -3.46
C GLU A 94 2.40 11.07 -2.04
N SER A 95 3.53 10.46 -1.67
CA SER A 95 3.78 10.06 -0.29
C SER A 95 4.38 11.19 0.54
N THR A 96 4.15 11.16 1.84
CA THR A 96 4.98 11.87 2.82
C THR A 96 6.43 11.38 2.71
N GLY A 97 7.40 12.23 3.06
CA GLY A 97 8.79 11.79 3.16
C GLY A 97 8.94 10.70 4.23
N THR A 98 9.80 9.71 4.02
CA THR A 98 10.06 8.62 4.97
C THR A 98 11.54 8.32 5.12
N ALA A 99 11.96 7.90 6.31
CA ALA A 99 13.29 7.35 6.57
C ALA A 99 13.14 5.90 7.02
N THR A 100 13.40 4.94 6.12
CA THR A 100 13.57 3.53 6.50
C THR A 100 14.90 3.39 7.20
N ILE A 101 14.87 3.04 8.48
CA ILE A 101 16.05 2.92 9.35
C ILE A 101 16.12 1.50 9.89
N TYR A 102 17.26 0.84 9.72
CA TYR A 102 17.62 -0.36 10.48
C TYR A 102 18.65 0.00 11.54
N VAL A 103 18.56 -0.64 12.71
CA VAL A 103 19.53 -0.51 13.82
C VAL A 103 19.91 -1.90 14.32
N ASN A 104 21.20 -2.21 14.46
CA ASN A 104 21.69 -3.51 14.93
C ASN A 104 21.88 -3.55 16.48
N GLU A 105 22.29 -4.69 17.03
CA GLU A 105 22.54 -4.83 18.48
C GLU A 105 23.78 -4.05 18.98
N GLU A 106 24.63 -3.58 18.08
CA GLU A 106 25.80 -2.74 18.40
C GLU A 106 25.47 -1.23 18.39
N GLY A 107 24.27 -0.85 17.92
CA GLY A 107 23.82 0.54 17.82
C GLY A 107 24.21 1.24 16.51
N GLU A 108 24.87 0.54 15.58
CA GLU A 108 25.02 1.03 14.20
C GLU A 108 23.65 1.15 13.53
N ASN A 109 23.55 2.03 12.53
CA ASN A 109 22.35 2.16 11.71
C ASN A 109 22.64 2.09 10.21
N THR A 110 21.59 1.83 9.42
CA THR A 110 21.59 2.02 7.96
C THR A 110 20.30 2.72 7.56
N ILE A 111 20.38 3.80 6.78
CA ILE A 111 19.25 4.69 6.53
C ILE A 111 18.96 4.81 5.02
N VAL A 112 17.67 4.78 4.65
CA VAL A 112 17.19 5.18 3.31
C VAL A 112 16.16 6.30 3.47
N VAL A 113 16.51 7.52 3.07
CA VAL A 113 15.60 8.69 3.13
C VAL A 113 14.94 8.91 1.77
N THR A 114 13.63 8.72 1.70
CA THR A 114 12.79 9.04 0.55
C THR A 114 12.08 10.35 0.82
N LEU A 115 12.37 11.41 0.06
CA LEU A 115 11.84 12.76 0.36
C LEU A 115 10.42 13.00 -0.18
N SER A 116 10.03 12.34 -1.28
CA SER A 116 8.69 12.41 -1.91
C SER A 116 8.08 13.82 -1.93
N ALA A 117 6.95 14.06 -1.27
CA ALA A 117 6.23 15.34 -1.26
C ALA A 117 7.08 16.56 -0.87
N ASN A 118 8.18 16.40 -0.13
CA ASN A 118 9.07 17.51 0.24
C ASN A 118 9.67 18.24 -0.97
N TYR A 119 9.80 17.59 -2.14
CA TYR A 119 10.20 18.26 -3.39
C TYR A 119 9.17 19.26 -3.93
N MET A 120 7.95 19.29 -3.40
CA MET A 120 6.95 20.30 -3.75
C MET A 120 7.21 21.65 -3.05
N LEU A 121 8.16 21.72 -2.11
CA LEU A 121 8.77 22.97 -1.65
C LEU A 121 9.81 23.49 -2.66
N ASN A 122 9.35 23.74 -3.88
CA ASN A 122 10.15 24.16 -5.02
C ASN A 122 10.15 25.69 -5.22
N GLN A 123 10.80 26.16 -6.29
CA GLN A 123 10.86 27.58 -6.66
C GLN A 123 9.48 28.27 -6.67
N GLN A 124 8.44 27.65 -7.24
CA GLN A 124 7.09 28.20 -7.26
C GLN A 124 6.54 28.33 -5.84
N LYS A 125 6.72 27.30 -5.00
CA LYS A 125 6.26 27.35 -3.61
C LYS A 125 7.01 28.36 -2.76
N ALA A 126 8.28 28.61 -3.06
CA ALA A 126 9.06 29.68 -2.44
C ALA A 126 8.53 31.07 -2.80
N VAL A 127 8.15 31.33 -4.06
CA VAL A 127 7.52 32.59 -4.49
C VAL A 127 6.17 32.82 -3.81
N GLU A 128 5.31 31.80 -3.73
CA GLU A 128 4.04 31.85 -2.99
C GLU A 128 4.21 32.17 -1.50
N SER A 129 5.40 31.94 -0.94
CA SER A 129 5.70 32.13 0.48
C SER A 129 6.21 33.54 0.81
N GLU A 130 6.35 34.45 -0.17
CA GLU A 130 6.91 35.80 0.03
C GLU A 130 6.17 36.61 1.13
N GLU A 131 4.85 36.49 1.23
CA GLU A 131 4.05 37.16 2.27
C GLU A 131 4.20 36.57 3.68
N GLU A 132 4.75 35.37 3.82
CA GLU A 132 5.12 34.79 5.11
C GLU A 132 6.58 35.14 5.48
N VAL A 133 7.47 35.20 4.48
CA VAL A 133 8.85 35.67 4.63
C VAL A 133 8.88 37.12 5.13
N LYS A 134 8.12 38.03 4.50
CA LYS A 134 7.98 39.45 4.92
C LYS A 134 7.59 39.63 6.39
N LYS A 135 6.86 38.66 6.96
CA LYS A 135 6.36 38.67 8.34
C LYS A 135 7.30 37.95 9.32
N SER A 136 8.44 37.45 8.86
CA SER A 136 9.40 36.67 9.66
C SER A 136 10.67 37.46 9.92
N ASN A 137 11.32 37.20 11.05
CA ASN A 137 12.62 37.78 11.37
C ASN A 137 13.77 36.90 10.87
N VAL A 138 13.51 35.61 10.66
CA VAL A 138 14.45 34.62 10.15
C VAL A 138 13.75 33.58 9.28
N VAL A 139 14.44 33.11 8.23
CA VAL A 139 14.11 31.91 7.46
C VAL A 139 15.19 30.85 7.70
N MET A 140 14.79 29.62 8.05
CA MET A 140 15.68 28.45 8.11
C MET A 140 15.35 27.46 6.99
N ILE A 141 16.39 26.85 6.41
CA ILE A 141 16.27 25.80 5.37
C ILE A 141 17.28 24.65 5.58
N GLN A 142 17.01 23.50 4.94
CA GLN A 142 17.84 22.30 4.95
C GLN A 142 17.89 21.61 3.56
N ASN A 143 18.85 20.69 3.33
CA ASN A 143 19.03 19.99 2.04
C ASN A 143 18.07 18.80 1.83
N GLU A 144 16.87 18.84 2.40
CA GLU A 144 15.84 17.79 2.31
C GLU A 144 14.61 18.22 1.50
N ILE A 145 14.75 19.27 0.68
CA ILE A 145 13.71 19.80 -0.21
C ILE A 145 14.29 20.07 -1.62
N ASP A 146 13.53 20.68 -2.53
CA ASP A 146 14.06 21.10 -3.85
C ASP A 146 15.08 22.24 -3.74
N GLU A 147 16.20 22.12 -4.47
CA GLU A 147 17.32 23.05 -4.43
C GLU A 147 16.94 24.44 -4.98
N ASN A 148 16.05 24.49 -5.97
CA ASN A 148 15.56 25.76 -6.54
C ASN A 148 14.60 26.47 -5.57
N GLY A 149 13.80 25.72 -4.81
CA GLY A 149 13.03 26.21 -3.67
C GLY A 149 13.94 26.82 -2.59
N ASN A 150 14.95 26.08 -2.14
CA ASN A 150 15.98 26.54 -1.19
C ASN A 150 16.65 27.85 -1.63
N LEU A 151 17.13 27.92 -2.87
CA LEU A 151 17.77 29.12 -3.41
C LEU A 151 16.79 30.30 -3.55
N THR A 152 15.54 30.03 -3.93
CA THR A 152 14.53 31.07 -4.16
C THR A 152 14.01 31.67 -2.86
N ILE A 153 13.73 30.85 -1.83
CA ILE A 153 13.23 31.36 -0.54
C ILE A 153 14.28 32.24 0.14
N PHE A 154 15.58 31.93 -0.01
CA PHE A 154 16.68 32.77 0.46
C PHE A 154 16.85 34.06 -0.35
N LYS A 155 16.71 34.02 -1.69
CA LYS A 155 16.65 35.25 -2.52
C LYS A 155 15.52 36.18 -2.07
N ILE A 156 14.34 35.63 -1.75
CA ILE A 156 13.19 36.38 -1.22
C ILE A 156 13.45 36.89 0.20
N ALA A 157 14.09 36.11 1.06
CA ALA A 157 14.48 36.55 2.41
C ALA A 157 15.45 37.75 2.35
N LYS A 158 16.50 37.69 1.52
CA LYS A 158 17.44 38.81 1.36
C LYS A 158 16.79 40.04 0.71
N LYS A 159 15.87 39.87 -0.26
CA LYS A 159 15.04 40.94 -0.84
C LYS A 159 14.29 41.75 0.23
N HIS A 160 13.83 41.10 1.30
CA HIS A 160 13.09 41.72 2.42
C HIS A 160 13.95 41.97 3.67
N ASN A 161 15.28 41.89 3.55
CA ASN A 161 16.24 42.04 4.65
C ASN A 161 15.99 41.10 5.86
N VAL A 162 15.41 39.92 5.61
CA VAL A 162 15.18 38.88 6.61
C VAL A 162 16.48 38.10 6.85
N LYS A 163 16.68 37.61 8.07
CA LYS A 163 17.85 36.79 8.44
C LYS A 163 17.72 35.39 7.82
N THR A 164 18.83 34.80 7.40
CA THR A 164 18.85 33.49 6.73
C THR A 164 19.80 32.53 7.44
N VAL A 165 19.30 31.34 7.80
CA VAL A 165 20.07 30.31 8.51
C VAL A 165 20.03 29.01 7.73
N PHE A 166 21.19 28.56 7.25
CA PHE A 166 21.31 27.33 6.46
C PHE A 166 21.94 26.23 7.29
N ASN A 167 21.24 25.11 7.43
CA ASN A 167 21.85 23.85 7.85
C ASN A 167 21.98 22.94 6.60
N PRO A 168 23.18 22.77 6.01
CA PRO A 168 23.38 22.11 4.73
C PRO A 168 23.37 20.58 4.87
N ALA A 169 22.38 20.07 5.59
CA ALA A 169 22.22 18.69 5.97
C ALA A 169 21.05 18.04 5.20
N PRO A 170 21.23 16.87 4.58
CA PRO A 170 22.50 16.17 4.36
C PRO A 170 23.46 16.97 3.47
N GLY A 171 24.76 16.73 3.63
CA GLY A 171 25.78 17.30 2.75
C GLY A 171 25.59 16.84 1.31
N LEU A 172 25.75 17.76 0.35
CA LEU A 172 25.59 17.52 -1.08
C LEU A 172 26.92 17.79 -1.81
N PRO A 173 27.48 16.84 -2.58
CA PRO A 173 28.77 17.02 -3.26
C PRO A 173 28.72 18.03 -4.42
N ASN A 174 27.53 18.32 -4.95
CA ASN A 174 27.31 19.21 -6.09
C ASN A 174 26.42 20.41 -5.71
N LEU A 175 26.49 20.89 -4.46
CA LEU A 175 25.68 22.02 -3.99
C LEU A 175 25.89 23.27 -4.87
N ASN A 176 24.82 23.93 -5.28
CA ASN A 176 24.91 25.25 -5.91
C ASN A 176 25.36 26.31 -4.88
N ASN A 177 26.66 26.55 -4.84
CA ASN A 177 27.33 27.54 -3.99
C ASN A 177 26.83 29.00 -4.16
N GLU A 178 25.95 29.29 -5.13
CA GLU A 178 25.20 30.55 -5.15
C GLU A 178 24.36 30.75 -3.87
N ILE A 179 23.85 29.67 -3.25
CA ILE A 179 23.02 29.75 -2.05
C ILE A 179 23.75 30.34 -0.83
N LEU A 180 25.08 30.15 -0.76
CA LEU A 180 25.91 30.68 0.33
C LEU A 180 25.91 32.21 0.32
N LYS A 181 25.88 32.84 -0.87
CA LYS A 181 25.79 34.31 -1.04
C LYS A 181 24.53 34.90 -0.40
N TYR A 182 23.46 34.10 -0.32
CA TYR A 182 22.19 34.47 0.30
C TYR A 182 22.02 33.93 1.72
N THR A 183 23.05 33.30 2.29
CA THR A 183 23.09 32.78 3.66
C THR A 183 23.75 33.79 4.60
N ASP A 184 23.14 34.11 5.73
CA ASP A 184 23.77 34.90 6.79
C ASP A 184 24.55 33.99 7.74
N ILE A 185 23.91 32.94 8.26
CA ILE A 185 24.49 32.00 9.22
C ILE A 185 24.47 30.58 8.65
N LEU A 186 25.63 29.94 8.58
CA LEU A 186 25.80 28.55 8.14
C LEU A 186 26.10 27.64 9.34
N ILE A 187 25.35 26.56 9.51
CA ILE A 187 25.51 25.60 10.62
C ILE A 187 25.69 24.19 10.06
N ALA A 188 26.93 23.68 10.07
CA ALA A 188 27.27 22.36 9.51
C ALA A 188 27.86 21.42 10.58
N ASN A 189 27.78 20.11 10.36
CA ASN A 189 28.61 19.13 11.06
C ASN A 189 29.89 18.77 10.28
N GLU A 190 30.69 17.85 10.82
CA GLU A 190 31.98 17.39 10.26
C GLU A 190 31.83 16.92 8.80
N ASN A 191 30.99 15.92 8.55
CA ASN A 191 30.70 15.39 7.21
C ASN A 191 30.11 16.45 6.25
N GLU A 192 29.23 17.33 6.74
CA GLU A 192 28.66 18.43 5.94
C GLU A 192 29.70 19.49 5.57
N THR A 193 30.71 19.70 6.42
CA THR A 193 31.87 20.58 6.15
C THR A 193 32.74 19.99 5.04
N GLU A 194 32.96 18.66 5.04
CA GLU A 194 33.69 17.97 3.98
C GLU A 194 32.99 18.09 2.62
N PHE A 195 31.66 17.91 2.59
CA PHE A 195 30.86 18.11 1.36
C PHE A 195 30.87 19.56 0.86
N LEU A 196 30.76 20.56 1.76
CA LEU A 196 30.82 21.99 1.39
C LEU A 196 32.16 22.40 0.75
N LEU A 197 33.27 21.80 1.18
CA LEU A 197 34.61 22.14 0.73
C LEU A 197 35.20 21.17 -0.30
N ASN A 198 34.51 20.05 -0.57
CA ASN A 198 34.96 18.93 -1.40
C ASN A 198 36.39 18.45 -1.04
N LYS A 199 36.71 18.42 0.26
CA LYS A 199 37.95 17.88 0.82
C LYS A 199 37.68 17.27 2.19
N ASN A 200 38.54 16.34 2.62
CA ASN A 200 38.49 15.80 3.97
C ASN A 200 38.85 16.89 5.00
N VAL A 201 38.21 16.86 6.18
CA VAL A 201 38.38 17.84 7.26
C VAL A 201 38.37 17.11 8.60
N THR A 202 39.54 16.92 9.20
CA THR A 202 39.76 15.95 10.28
C THR A 202 40.42 16.54 11.53
N THR A 203 41.38 17.45 11.36
CA THR A 203 42.14 18.07 12.45
C THR A 203 41.50 19.38 12.92
N ASP A 204 41.84 19.83 14.13
CA ASP A 204 41.37 21.13 14.63
C ASP A 204 41.81 22.30 13.72
N ASP A 205 43.00 22.20 13.11
CA ASP A 205 43.48 23.16 12.12
C ASP A 205 42.70 23.09 10.80
N ASP A 206 42.33 21.89 10.32
CA ASP A 206 41.48 21.73 9.13
C ASP A 206 40.13 22.45 9.33
N PHE A 207 39.53 22.33 10.52
CA PHE A 207 38.27 23.00 10.85
C PHE A 207 38.43 24.52 11.04
N MET A 208 39.56 24.98 11.58
CA MET A 208 39.87 26.42 11.66
C MET A 208 40.11 27.02 10.26
N GLU A 209 40.74 26.29 9.33
CA GLU A 209 40.88 26.70 7.93
C GLU A 209 39.52 26.66 7.20
N ALA A 210 38.72 25.61 7.41
CA ALA A 210 37.38 25.47 6.87
C ALA A 210 36.49 26.67 7.24
N ALA A 211 36.48 27.06 8.52
CA ALA A 211 35.73 28.21 9.00
C ALA A 211 36.24 29.53 8.38
N LYS A 212 37.56 29.71 8.27
CA LYS A 212 38.19 30.87 7.60
C LYS A 212 37.92 30.94 6.09
N SER A 213 37.69 29.79 5.44
CA SER A 213 37.32 29.73 4.02
C SER A 213 35.83 30.06 3.84
N LEU A 214 34.95 29.29 4.49
CA LEU A 214 33.50 29.37 4.36
C LEU A 214 32.92 30.74 4.78
N ILE A 215 33.52 31.42 5.76
CA ILE A 215 33.04 32.73 6.22
C ILE A 215 33.11 33.81 5.14
N ASN A 216 33.98 33.66 4.13
CA ASN A 216 34.01 34.58 2.99
C ASN A 216 32.76 34.43 2.10
N LEU A 217 32.19 33.23 2.03
CA LEU A 217 31.08 32.87 1.15
C LEU A 217 29.69 33.22 1.71
N VAL A 218 29.58 33.44 3.03
CA VAL A 218 28.33 33.78 3.75
C VAL A 218 28.40 35.17 4.38
N ASN A 219 27.26 35.75 4.79
CA ASN A 219 27.19 37.17 5.14
C ASN A 219 27.56 37.51 6.59
N GLU A 220 27.35 36.62 7.57
CA GLU A 220 27.57 36.93 9.00
C GLU A 220 28.43 35.89 9.74
N ALA A 221 28.07 34.60 9.70
CA ALA A 221 28.72 33.59 10.55
C ALA A 221 28.74 32.16 9.98
N VAL A 222 29.75 31.41 10.39
CA VAL A 222 29.89 29.96 10.15
C VAL A 222 30.08 29.25 11.48
N ILE A 223 29.32 28.18 11.72
CA ILE A 223 29.31 27.38 12.94
C ILE A 223 29.52 25.91 12.53
N LEU A 224 30.72 25.38 12.81
CA LEU A 224 31.12 24.01 12.49
C LEU A 224 31.06 23.15 13.75
N THR A 225 30.02 22.32 13.85
CA THR A 225 29.74 21.46 15.00
C THR A 225 30.45 20.12 14.87
N ARG A 226 31.09 19.66 15.95
CA ARG A 226 32.04 18.53 15.92
C ARG A 226 31.73 17.44 16.95
N GLY A 227 30.44 17.17 17.13
CA GLY A 227 29.94 16.17 18.09
C GLY A 227 30.39 16.44 19.52
N LYS A 228 31.40 15.67 19.97
CA LYS A 228 32.03 15.76 21.30
C LYS A 228 33.18 16.78 21.38
N ASN A 229 33.71 17.20 20.24
CA ASN A 229 34.87 18.09 20.13
C ASN A 229 34.41 19.57 20.25
N THR A 230 35.35 20.51 20.20
CA THR A 230 35.04 21.94 20.16
C THR A 230 34.23 22.32 18.92
N THR A 231 33.21 23.16 19.09
CA THR A 231 32.54 23.81 17.94
C THR A 231 33.42 24.96 17.46
N VAL A 232 33.76 24.97 16.17
CA VAL A 232 34.58 26.03 15.55
C VAL A 232 33.66 27.08 14.96
N VAL A 233 33.96 28.36 15.19
CA VAL A 233 33.11 29.49 14.79
C VAL A 233 33.95 30.53 14.07
N ALA A 234 33.41 31.09 12.99
CA ALA A 234 33.90 32.30 12.35
C ALA A 234 32.77 33.33 12.21
N ILE A 235 33.06 34.61 12.46
CA ILE A 235 32.10 35.72 12.43
C ILE A 235 32.71 36.91 11.67
N LYS A 236 31.90 37.57 10.82
CA LYS A 236 32.19 38.89 10.24
C LYS A 236 31.72 39.97 11.22
N ASN A 237 32.66 40.60 11.92
CA ASN A 237 32.38 41.74 12.79
C ASN A 237 32.09 43.00 11.96
N ASN A 238 31.43 44.01 12.54
CA ASN A 238 30.94 45.22 11.84
C ASN A 238 31.98 45.94 10.95
N ASN A 239 33.27 45.85 11.29
CA ASN A 239 34.37 46.43 10.50
C ASN A 239 34.83 45.54 9.32
N SER A 240 34.04 44.53 8.94
CA SER A 240 34.39 43.43 8.01
C SER A 240 35.57 42.54 8.43
N ASN A 241 36.12 42.73 9.63
CA ASN A 241 37.13 41.84 10.20
C ASN A 241 36.53 40.47 10.53
N ILE A 242 37.23 39.40 10.14
CA ILE A 242 36.88 38.02 10.47
C ILE A 242 37.47 37.65 11.83
N GLU A 243 36.63 37.29 12.78
CA GLU A 243 37.02 36.70 14.06
C GLU A 243 36.78 35.19 14.02
N THR A 244 37.75 34.38 14.48
CA THR A 244 37.61 32.91 14.54
C THR A 244 37.97 32.36 15.91
N PHE A 245 37.10 31.55 16.50
CA PHE A 245 37.28 31.00 17.86
C PHE A 245 36.61 29.64 18.03
N THR A 246 36.96 28.95 19.11
CA THR A 246 36.40 27.64 19.49
C THR A 246 35.52 27.74 20.73
N ILE A 247 34.39 27.04 20.75
CA ILE A 247 33.53 26.86 21.93
C ILE A 247 33.67 25.41 22.45
N PRO A 248 34.02 25.19 23.73
CA PRO A 248 34.05 23.86 24.33
C PRO A 248 32.62 23.32 24.53
N ILE A 249 32.40 22.07 24.14
CA ILE A 249 31.14 21.34 24.35
C ILE A 249 31.20 20.59 25.68
N ILE A 250 30.05 20.53 26.39
CA ILE A 250 29.92 19.73 27.60
C ILE A 250 29.81 18.25 27.18
N SER A 251 30.90 17.50 27.35
CA SER A 251 30.93 16.07 27.05
C SER A 251 29.96 15.30 27.96
N VAL A 252 28.98 14.64 27.36
CA VAL A 252 28.00 13.77 28.04
C VAL A 252 28.01 12.38 27.40
N LYS A 253 27.72 11.35 28.19
CA LYS A 253 27.54 9.99 27.65
C LYS A 253 26.19 9.92 26.95
N ALA A 254 26.18 10.13 25.64
CA ALA A 254 24.98 10.01 24.82
C ALA A 254 24.37 8.61 24.93
N ILE A 255 23.03 8.55 24.96
CA ILE A 255 22.23 7.30 24.92
C ILE A 255 21.70 7.08 23.50
N ASP A 256 21.31 8.18 22.84
CA ASP A 256 21.03 8.31 21.41
C ASP A 256 21.51 9.71 21.00
N THR A 257 21.90 9.89 19.74
CA THR A 257 22.29 11.20 19.16
C THR A 257 21.38 11.64 18.01
N THR A 258 20.40 10.80 17.64
CA THR A 258 19.45 11.06 16.56
C THR A 258 18.65 12.33 16.84
N GLY A 259 18.62 13.25 15.86
CA GLY A 259 17.96 14.56 16.00
C GLY A 259 18.68 15.60 16.86
N ALA A 260 19.84 15.29 17.47
CA ALA A 260 20.55 16.24 18.32
C ALA A 260 21.04 17.49 17.56
N GLY A 261 21.48 17.33 16.31
CA GLY A 261 21.88 18.44 15.44
C GLY A 261 20.71 19.34 15.03
N ASP A 262 19.53 18.76 14.79
CA ASP A 262 18.31 19.53 14.50
C ASP A 262 17.82 20.28 15.75
N CYS A 263 17.88 19.62 16.91
CA CYS A 263 17.58 20.24 18.19
C CYS A 263 18.53 21.41 18.49
N PHE A 264 19.84 21.26 18.21
CA PHE A 264 20.81 22.34 18.27
C PHE A 264 20.44 23.49 17.33
N CYS A 265 20.15 23.23 16.05
CA CYS A 265 19.82 24.28 15.09
C CYS A 265 18.56 25.07 15.49
N GLY A 266 17.47 24.39 15.88
CA GLY A 266 16.26 25.05 16.37
C GLY A 266 16.49 25.84 17.67
N SER A 267 17.28 25.28 18.61
CA SER A 267 17.62 25.94 19.87
C SER A 267 18.53 27.16 19.69
N PHE A 268 19.45 27.12 18.72
CA PHE A 268 20.32 28.23 18.36
C PHE A 268 19.51 29.41 17.82
N VAL A 269 18.59 29.16 16.87
CA VAL A 269 17.78 30.23 16.27
C VAL A 269 16.77 30.80 17.27
N HIS A 270 16.19 29.98 18.15
CA HIS A 270 15.44 30.46 19.32
C HIS A 270 16.28 31.43 20.18
N ALA A 271 17.51 31.05 20.52
CA ALA A 271 18.38 31.86 21.38
C ALA A 271 18.84 33.18 20.71
N TYR A 272 19.16 33.13 19.42
CA TYR A 272 19.64 34.29 18.66
C TYR A 272 18.51 35.25 18.24
N ILE A 273 17.32 34.76 17.87
CA ILE A 273 16.20 35.59 17.38
C ILE A 273 15.22 35.97 18.49
N THR A 274 14.73 34.98 19.26
CA THR A 274 13.70 35.22 20.29
C THR A 274 14.32 35.79 21.57
N LYS A 275 15.46 35.25 22.02
CA LYS A 275 16.19 35.76 23.21
C LYS A 275 17.24 36.84 22.91
N LYS A 276 17.56 37.10 21.64
CA LYS A 276 18.51 38.13 21.19
C LYS A 276 19.92 38.01 21.82
N LEU A 277 20.34 36.78 22.10
CA LEU A 277 21.68 36.49 22.63
C LEU A 277 22.74 36.57 21.52
N SER A 278 24.00 36.83 21.89
CA SER A 278 25.11 36.77 20.93
C SER A 278 25.28 35.36 20.34
N ILE A 279 25.89 35.25 19.15
CA ILE A 279 26.13 33.95 18.49
C ILE A 279 26.83 32.96 19.45
N LYS A 280 27.81 33.44 20.22
CA LYS A 280 28.56 32.63 21.20
C LYS A 280 27.66 32.09 22.32
N GLU A 281 26.78 32.92 22.87
CA GLU A 281 25.82 32.53 23.91
C GLU A 281 24.73 31.60 23.36
N SER A 282 24.25 31.84 22.15
CA SER A 282 23.27 31.00 21.45
C SER A 282 23.78 29.59 21.17
N ILE A 283 25.05 29.43 20.80
CA ILE A 283 25.69 28.11 20.66
C ILE A 283 25.75 27.41 22.03
N ILE A 284 26.21 28.11 23.08
CA ILE A 284 26.28 27.57 24.45
C ILE A 284 24.89 27.21 25.01
N PHE A 285 23.85 27.94 24.64
CA PHE A 285 22.46 27.62 24.96
C PHE A 285 22.00 26.36 24.22
N ALA A 286 22.17 26.32 22.90
CA ALA A 286 21.74 25.23 22.04
C ALA A 286 22.36 23.88 22.41
N SER A 287 23.66 23.85 22.73
CA SER A 287 24.37 22.64 23.16
C SER A 287 23.82 22.02 24.46
N LYS A 288 23.04 22.76 25.27
CA LYS A 288 22.47 22.26 26.54
C LYS A 288 21.10 21.61 26.38
N VAL A 289 20.37 21.88 25.29
CA VAL A 289 18.95 21.47 25.14
C VAL A 289 18.81 20.03 24.63
N ALA A 290 19.76 19.53 23.82
CA ALA A 290 19.61 18.34 22.99
C ALA A 290 19.73 16.96 23.70
N ILE A 291 19.20 16.80 24.93
CA ILE A 291 19.63 15.73 25.87
C ILE A 291 18.47 14.80 26.43
N LEU A 292 17.16 14.95 26.11
CA LEU A 292 16.03 14.20 26.78
C LEU A 292 14.78 13.77 25.90
N LEU A 293 14.33 12.47 25.83
CA LEU A 293 13.15 11.85 25.07
C LEU A 293 12.71 10.42 25.65
N PHE A 294 11.68 9.55 25.30
CA PHE A 294 10.36 9.45 24.55
C PHE A 294 9.53 8.13 24.91
N THR A 295 8.26 7.87 24.45
CA THR A 295 7.29 6.80 25.00
C THR A 295 6.03 6.32 24.12
N ILE A 296 5.18 5.31 24.56
CA ILE A 296 3.68 4.99 24.32
C ILE A 296 3.14 4.29 22.97
N LYS A 297 1.88 3.75 22.65
CA LYS A 297 0.78 2.75 23.10
C LYS A 297 -0.03 2.16 21.86
N LYS A 298 -1.25 1.51 21.70
CA LYS A 298 -2.60 1.08 22.35
C LYS A 298 -3.27 -0.12 21.50
N ASN A 299 -4.50 -0.77 21.44
CA ASN A 299 -5.97 -0.79 21.93
C ASN A 299 -6.78 -2.18 21.79
N LEU A 300 -7.94 -2.37 21.04
CA LEU A 300 -9.02 -3.45 21.19
C LEU A 300 -10.01 -3.88 19.97
N TYR A 301 -10.51 -5.17 19.87
CA TYR A 301 -11.88 -5.85 19.53
C TYR A 301 -12.76 -5.72 18.18
N ILE A 302 -13.85 -6.51 17.77
CA ILE A 302 -14.33 -8.00 17.75
C ILE A 302 -15.71 -8.35 16.93
N MET A 303 -16.03 -9.61 16.43
CA MET A 303 -17.21 -10.21 15.62
C MET A 303 -16.97 -11.39 14.54
N SER A 304 -17.93 -12.00 13.74
CA SER A 304 -18.18 -13.50 13.48
C SER A 304 -18.31 -14.22 12.03
N SER A 305 -18.88 -15.46 11.93
CA SER A 305 -19.48 -16.18 10.72
C SER A 305 -18.79 -17.41 10.04
N SER A 306 -19.58 -18.28 9.37
CA SER A 306 -19.34 -19.69 8.95
C SER A 306 -18.27 -19.94 7.87
N LYS A 307 -17.31 -20.82 8.15
CA LYS A 307 -15.94 -20.30 8.13
C LYS A 307 -14.89 -21.19 7.43
N ILE A 308 -14.20 -20.64 6.44
CA ILE A 308 -12.73 -20.83 6.36
C ILE A 308 -12.14 -19.93 7.45
N LEU A 309 -11.61 -20.55 8.51
CA LEU A 309 -10.99 -19.82 9.59
C LEU A 309 -9.51 -19.63 9.28
N VAL A 310 -9.09 -18.41 9.03
CA VAL A 310 -7.66 -18.08 9.02
C VAL A 310 -7.25 -17.61 10.41
N VAL A 311 -6.32 -18.30 11.05
CA VAL A 311 -5.68 -17.81 12.29
C VAL A 311 -4.28 -17.35 11.90
N GLY A 312 -4.04 -16.04 11.92
CA GLY A 312 -2.75 -15.59 11.43
C GLY A 312 -2.38 -14.14 11.47
N SER A 313 -1.36 -13.87 10.67
CA SER A 313 -0.63 -12.61 10.67
C SER A 313 -1.25 -11.57 9.75
N ILE A 314 -1.41 -10.38 10.29
CA ILE A 314 -1.52 -9.12 9.54
C ILE A 314 -0.15 -8.45 9.63
N ILE A 315 0.40 -7.98 8.52
CA ILE A 315 1.70 -7.28 8.46
C ILE A 315 1.56 -6.10 7.50
N THR A 316 2.09 -4.94 7.86
CA THR A 316 2.20 -3.82 6.91
C THR A 316 3.58 -3.85 6.26
N ASP A 317 3.62 -3.93 4.93
CA ASP A 317 4.86 -3.85 4.17
C ASP A 317 5.20 -2.36 3.95
N LEU A 318 6.33 -1.92 4.50
CA LEU A 318 6.84 -0.55 4.41
C LEU A 318 8.05 -0.57 3.47
N ILE A 319 7.88 -0.14 2.22
CA ILE A 319 8.81 -0.44 1.12
C ILE A 319 9.49 0.84 0.60
N SER A 320 10.79 0.98 0.89
CA SER A 320 11.67 2.04 0.37
C SER A 320 12.49 1.53 -0.82
N TYR A 321 12.48 2.25 -1.95
CA TYR A 321 13.25 1.91 -3.14
C TYR A 321 14.50 2.80 -3.25
N THR A 322 15.69 2.20 -3.44
CA THR A 322 17.00 2.90 -3.51
C THR A 322 17.79 2.46 -4.74
N ASP A 323 18.84 3.20 -5.14
CA ASP A 323 19.80 2.73 -6.16
C ASP A 323 20.74 1.65 -5.65
N ASN A 324 21.16 1.74 -4.38
CA ASN A 324 22.07 0.79 -3.74
C ASN A 324 21.70 0.67 -2.25
N PHE A 325 22.01 -0.45 -1.62
CA PHE A 325 21.86 -0.58 -0.17
C PHE A 325 22.88 0.28 0.59
N PRO A 326 22.47 1.01 1.64
CA PRO A 326 23.40 1.65 2.58
C PRO A 326 24.27 0.60 3.30
N LYS A 327 25.53 0.97 3.57
CA LYS A 327 26.42 0.30 4.53
C LYS A 327 26.12 0.78 5.96
N PRO A 328 26.63 0.12 7.02
CA PRO A 328 26.59 0.67 8.38
C PRO A 328 27.12 2.11 8.44
N GLY A 329 26.43 2.96 9.19
CA GLY A 329 26.69 4.40 9.31
C GLY A 329 26.29 5.24 8.09
N GLN A 330 25.75 4.66 7.01
CA GLN A 330 25.43 5.39 5.78
C GLN A 330 23.93 5.67 5.60
N THR A 331 23.65 6.88 5.09
CA THR A 331 22.35 7.28 4.55
C THR A 331 22.38 7.20 3.03
N SER A 332 21.40 6.53 2.44
CA SER A 332 21.16 6.47 0.99
C SER A 332 19.88 7.24 0.60
N LYS A 333 19.86 7.80 -0.62
CA LYS A 333 18.69 8.48 -1.17
C LYS A 333 17.68 7.46 -1.72
N GLY A 334 16.48 7.46 -1.15
CA GLY A 334 15.33 6.74 -1.68
C GLY A 334 14.68 7.48 -2.86
N LYS A 335 14.08 6.71 -3.78
CA LYS A 335 13.40 7.20 -4.99
C LYS A 335 11.92 7.41 -4.77
N PHE A 336 11.25 6.40 -4.22
CA PHE A 336 9.84 6.42 -3.85
C PHE A 336 9.59 5.39 -2.74
N PHE A 337 8.50 5.59 -2.01
CA PHE A 337 8.09 4.79 -0.86
C PHE A 337 6.67 4.25 -1.07
N LYS A 338 6.37 3.07 -0.52
CA LYS A 338 5.03 2.45 -0.59
C LYS A 338 4.66 1.76 0.72
N ILE A 339 3.37 1.81 1.05
CA ILE A 339 2.75 1.06 2.13
C ILE A 339 1.79 0.06 1.50
N ASN A 340 1.92 -1.24 1.81
CA ASN A 340 0.94 -2.26 1.42
C ASN A 340 0.38 -2.98 2.66
N CYS A 341 -0.91 -3.31 2.62
CA CYS A 341 -1.51 -4.26 3.57
C CYS A 341 -1.15 -5.70 3.16
N GLY A 342 -0.72 -6.52 4.13
CA GLY A 342 -0.09 -7.81 3.89
C GLY A 342 -0.08 -8.73 5.12
N GLY A 343 0.90 -9.64 5.16
CA GLY A 343 0.97 -10.73 6.12
C GLY A 343 0.26 -12.00 5.64
N LYS A 344 0.84 -13.18 5.92
CA LYS A 344 0.36 -14.46 5.37
C LYS A 344 -1.12 -14.72 5.70
N GLY A 345 -1.55 -14.40 6.91
CA GLY A 345 -2.96 -14.58 7.33
C GLY A 345 -3.92 -13.68 6.55
N ALA A 346 -3.67 -12.37 6.53
CA ALA A 346 -4.49 -11.42 5.78
C ALA A 346 -4.56 -11.77 4.28
N ASN A 347 -3.41 -12.09 3.68
CA ASN A 347 -3.30 -12.45 2.27
C ASN A 347 -4.13 -13.69 1.92
N GLN A 348 -4.02 -14.75 2.72
CA GLN A 348 -4.76 -15.99 2.53
C GLN A 348 -6.27 -15.76 2.69
N ALA A 349 -6.67 -14.99 3.70
CA ALA A 349 -8.06 -14.66 3.95
C ALA A 349 -8.68 -13.85 2.79
N VAL A 350 -8.00 -12.78 2.36
CA VAL A 350 -8.43 -11.94 1.23
C VAL A 350 -8.48 -12.74 -0.07
N SER A 351 -7.53 -13.65 -0.32
CA SER A 351 -7.59 -14.48 -1.53
C SER A 351 -8.75 -15.47 -1.52
N ALA A 352 -9.09 -16.07 -0.37
CA ALA A 352 -10.24 -16.97 -0.27
C ALA A 352 -11.58 -16.21 -0.37
N SER A 353 -11.70 -15.05 0.28
CA SER A 353 -12.91 -14.21 0.26
C SER A 353 -13.18 -13.62 -1.12
N LYS A 354 -12.15 -13.11 -1.83
CA LYS A 354 -12.31 -12.66 -3.22
C LYS A 354 -12.83 -13.77 -4.15
N LEU A 355 -12.55 -15.04 -3.83
CA LEU A 355 -13.05 -16.23 -4.54
C LEU A 355 -14.42 -16.74 -4.03
N GLY A 356 -15.15 -15.95 -3.25
CA GLY A 356 -16.52 -16.25 -2.83
C GLY A 356 -16.64 -17.19 -1.64
N SER A 357 -15.55 -17.49 -0.91
CA SER A 357 -15.66 -18.14 0.40
C SER A 357 -16.16 -17.16 1.45
N ASN A 358 -16.99 -17.64 2.39
CA ASN A 358 -17.12 -16.98 3.69
C ASN A 358 -15.85 -17.26 4.51
N VAL A 359 -15.18 -16.18 4.93
CA VAL A 359 -13.87 -16.20 5.58
C VAL A 359 -13.89 -15.20 6.72
N LYS A 360 -13.46 -15.65 7.91
CA LYS A 360 -13.19 -14.78 9.04
C LYS A 360 -11.75 -14.96 9.52
N LEU A 361 -11.07 -13.84 9.79
CA LEU A 361 -9.68 -13.77 10.21
C LEU A 361 -9.57 -13.57 11.73
N ILE A 362 -8.94 -14.53 12.42
CA ILE A 362 -8.37 -14.33 13.75
C ILE A 362 -6.96 -13.77 13.57
N ALA A 363 -6.65 -12.61 14.14
CA ALA A 363 -5.31 -12.01 14.12
C ALA A 363 -5.09 -11.05 15.30
N CYS A 364 -3.87 -10.52 15.44
CA CYS A 364 -3.57 -9.46 16.41
C CYS A 364 -2.76 -8.31 15.80
N VAL A 365 -3.18 -7.06 16.07
CA VAL A 365 -2.53 -5.82 15.59
C VAL A 365 -2.41 -4.78 16.70
N GLY A 366 -1.81 -3.62 16.47
CA GLY A 366 -1.77 -2.49 17.41
C GLY A 366 -2.74 -1.39 17.00
N ASN A 367 -3.12 -0.51 17.93
CA ASN A 367 -3.90 0.70 17.63
C ASN A 367 -2.99 1.88 17.28
N ASP A 368 -1.99 1.59 16.47
CA ASP A 368 -1.34 2.54 15.59
C ASP A 368 -2.21 2.73 14.33
N VAL A 369 -1.73 3.56 13.41
CA VAL A 369 -2.45 3.81 12.15
C VAL A 369 -2.46 2.59 11.23
N PHE A 370 -1.44 1.72 11.29
CA PHE A 370 -1.34 0.51 10.48
C PHE A 370 -2.41 -0.52 10.82
N GLY A 371 -2.71 -0.75 12.10
CA GLY A 371 -3.72 -1.72 12.50
C GLY A 371 -5.11 -1.33 12.02
N ARG A 372 -5.44 -0.04 12.12
CA ARG A 372 -6.69 0.52 11.58
C ARG A 372 -6.79 0.39 10.06
N GLU A 373 -5.73 0.73 9.33
CA GLU A 373 -5.73 0.65 7.86
C GLU A 373 -5.82 -0.80 7.35
N ASN A 374 -5.08 -1.74 7.96
CA ASN A 374 -5.17 -3.15 7.57
C ASN A 374 -6.57 -3.72 7.86
N ILE A 375 -7.16 -3.42 9.02
CA ILE A 375 -8.54 -3.81 9.33
C ILE A 375 -9.50 -3.27 8.27
N LYS A 376 -9.41 -1.98 7.93
CA LYS A 376 -10.25 -1.38 6.89
C LYS A 376 -10.06 -2.09 5.55
N ASN A 377 -8.84 -2.22 5.06
CA ASN A 377 -8.52 -2.89 3.78
C ASN A 377 -9.01 -4.34 3.74
N ILE A 378 -8.86 -5.11 4.83
CA ILE A 378 -9.31 -6.52 4.89
C ILE A 378 -10.85 -6.58 4.86
N LYS A 379 -11.54 -5.66 5.54
CA LYS A 379 -13.01 -5.52 5.48
C LYS A 379 -13.50 -5.14 4.07
N ASP A 380 -12.80 -4.21 3.41
CA ASP A 380 -13.13 -3.76 2.05
C ASP A 380 -13.05 -4.88 0.99
N TYR A 381 -12.38 -6.00 1.30
CA TYR A 381 -12.37 -7.21 0.47
C TYR A 381 -13.50 -8.22 0.76
N GLY A 382 -14.30 -8.02 1.81
CA GLY A 382 -15.34 -8.97 2.22
C GLY A 382 -14.84 -10.12 3.09
N VAL A 383 -13.65 -9.99 3.69
CA VAL A 383 -13.24 -10.86 4.80
C VAL A 383 -13.91 -10.32 6.06
N ASN A 384 -14.56 -11.18 6.84
CA ASN A 384 -14.97 -10.80 8.18
C ASN A 384 -13.70 -10.58 9.03
N ILE A 385 -13.55 -9.35 9.49
CA ILE A 385 -12.35 -8.83 10.16
C ILE A 385 -12.33 -9.13 11.64
N ASP A 386 -13.37 -9.76 12.17
CA ASP A 386 -13.79 -9.39 13.49
C ASP A 386 -13.33 -10.39 14.59
N ASP A 387 -12.36 -11.27 14.32
CA ASP A 387 -11.43 -11.73 15.39
C ASP A 387 -10.04 -11.08 15.29
N ILE A 388 -9.90 -9.95 14.60
CA ILE A 388 -8.67 -9.14 14.65
C ILE A 388 -8.63 -8.38 15.98
N GLN A 389 -8.08 -9.03 17.01
CA GLN A 389 -7.85 -8.40 18.31
C GLN A 389 -6.70 -7.40 18.19
N VAL A 390 -7.05 -6.13 18.01
CA VAL A 390 -6.13 -5.02 18.29
C VAL A 390 -5.72 -5.11 19.78
N ILE A 391 -4.43 -4.95 20.13
CA ILE A 391 -3.89 -5.24 21.47
C ILE A 391 -3.28 -4.00 22.14
N GLU A 392 -3.59 -3.77 23.41
CA GLU A 392 -3.03 -2.69 24.24
C GLU A 392 -1.50 -2.78 24.39
N GLY A 393 -0.80 -1.65 24.20
CA GLY A 393 0.65 -1.55 24.44
C GLY A 393 1.55 -2.16 23.36
N HIS A 394 1.00 -2.99 22.47
CA HIS A 394 1.71 -3.58 21.33
C HIS A 394 1.45 -2.79 20.03
N LYS A 395 2.31 -3.02 19.04
CA LYS A 395 2.24 -2.40 17.72
C LYS A 395 1.76 -3.40 16.68
N THR A 396 1.20 -2.91 15.59
CA THR A 396 0.93 -3.72 14.40
C THR A 396 2.24 -4.27 13.86
N ALA A 397 2.23 -5.51 13.41
CA ALA A 397 3.42 -6.07 12.80
C ALA A 397 3.73 -5.38 11.48
N ILE A 398 5.02 -5.19 11.21
CA ILE A 398 5.49 -4.58 9.97
C ILE A 398 6.62 -5.40 9.34
N ALA A 399 6.78 -5.25 8.04
CA ALA A 399 7.97 -5.65 7.29
C ALA A 399 8.60 -4.38 6.72
N ASN A 400 9.72 -3.95 7.29
CA ASN A 400 10.46 -2.77 6.84
C ASN A 400 11.44 -3.22 5.76
N ILE A 401 11.16 -2.86 4.51
CA ILE A 401 11.77 -3.43 3.31
C ILE A 401 12.51 -2.33 2.54
N VAL A 402 13.80 -2.56 2.26
CA VAL A 402 14.55 -1.79 1.27
C VAL A 402 14.71 -2.63 0.00
N ILE A 403 14.44 -2.06 -1.17
CA ILE A 403 14.65 -2.71 -2.47
C ILE A 403 15.65 -1.87 -3.29
N ASP A 404 16.65 -2.51 -3.89
CA ASP A 404 17.66 -1.83 -4.72
C ASP A 404 17.28 -1.76 -6.21
N LYS A 405 18.14 -1.17 -7.04
CA LYS A 405 17.91 -1.06 -8.51
C LYS A 405 17.90 -2.41 -9.24
N ASN A 406 18.47 -3.46 -8.66
CA ASN A 406 18.50 -4.81 -9.23
C ASN A 406 17.24 -5.62 -8.88
N GLY A 407 16.43 -5.11 -7.93
CA GLY A 407 15.26 -5.81 -7.39
C GLY A 407 15.61 -6.79 -6.26
N GLU A 408 16.83 -6.76 -5.73
CA GLU A 408 17.15 -7.44 -4.49
C GLU A 408 16.48 -6.69 -3.32
N ASN A 409 16.03 -7.43 -2.30
CA ASN A 409 15.40 -6.85 -1.12
C ASN A 409 16.19 -7.16 0.15
N LYS A 410 16.24 -6.19 1.06
CA LYS A 410 16.60 -6.37 2.47
C LYS A 410 15.32 -6.18 3.28
N THR A 411 15.01 -7.10 4.19
CA THR A 411 13.77 -7.05 4.96
C THR A 411 14.02 -7.27 6.44
N VAL A 412 13.43 -6.43 7.30
CA VAL A 412 13.33 -6.66 8.75
C VAL A 412 11.85 -6.82 9.12
N VAL A 413 11.47 -8.00 9.61
CA VAL A 413 10.08 -8.30 10.02
C VAL A 413 9.93 -8.18 11.53
N ASN A 414 9.15 -7.20 11.98
CA ASN A 414 8.80 -6.97 13.39
C ASN A 414 7.39 -7.53 13.63
N LEU A 415 7.27 -8.66 14.35
CA LEU A 415 6.00 -9.38 14.50
C LEU A 415 5.08 -8.83 15.60
N GLU A 416 5.62 -8.10 16.58
CA GLU A 416 4.88 -7.29 17.58
C GLU A 416 3.56 -7.93 18.07
N ALA A 417 2.40 -7.34 17.78
CA ALA A 417 1.10 -7.83 18.25
C ALA A 417 0.72 -9.23 17.74
N ASN A 418 1.17 -9.69 16.56
CA ASN A 418 0.89 -11.06 16.08
C ASN A 418 1.39 -12.15 17.05
N LEU A 419 2.38 -11.82 17.90
CA LEU A 419 2.90 -12.72 18.93
C LEU A 419 1.99 -12.83 20.16
N GLN A 420 1.06 -11.89 20.35
CA GLN A 420 0.06 -11.93 21.42
C GLN A 420 -1.11 -12.86 21.10
N LEU A 421 -1.23 -13.32 19.85
CA LEU A 421 -2.09 -14.42 19.47
C LEU A 421 -1.51 -15.74 19.98
N ASN A 422 -1.70 -15.98 21.28
CA ASN A 422 -1.20 -17.10 22.07
C ASN A 422 -2.31 -18.10 22.42
N GLY A 423 -1.98 -19.15 23.19
CA GLY A 423 -2.93 -20.20 23.55
C GLY A 423 -4.11 -19.66 24.35
N ASN A 424 -3.89 -18.72 25.26
CA ASN A 424 -4.97 -18.09 26.05
C ASN A 424 -5.97 -17.34 25.16
N VAL A 425 -5.49 -16.58 24.17
CA VAL A 425 -6.37 -15.88 23.20
C VAL A 425 -7.11 -16.89 22.32
N VAL A 426 -6.42 -17.93 21.84
CA VAL A 426 -7.02 -18.99 21.02
C VAL A 426 -8.10 -19.78 21.79
N GLN A 427 -7.91 -20.04 23.09
CA GLN A 427 -8.89 -20.70 23.94
C GLN A 427 -10.20 -19.93 24.11
N GLN A 428 -10.15 -18.58 24.11
CA GLN A 428 -11.35 -17.74 24.14
C GLN A 428 -12.19 -17.93 22.86
N LEU A 429 -11.52 -18.17 21.73
CA LEU A 429 -12.11 -18.33 20.39
C LEU A 429 -12.49 -19.79 20.07
N LYS A 430 -12.72 -20.62 21.11
CA LYS A 430 -13.08 -22.05 20.97
C LYS A 430 -14.27 -22.35 20.06
N ASN A 431 -15.29 -21.49 20.08
CA ASN A 431 -16.52 -21.67 19.31
C ASN A 431 -16.24 -21.46 17.81
N GLU A 432 -15.40 -20.48 17.50
CA GLU A 432 -15.01 -20.06 16.15
C GLU A 432 -14.13 -21.10 15.45
N ILE A 433 -13.33 -21.87 16.20
CA ILE A 433 -12.68 -23.08 15.69
C ILE A 433 -13.74 -24.17 15.47
N LYS A 434 -14.58 -24.46 16.47
CA LYS A 434 -15.59 -25.54 16.43
C LYS A 434 -16.58 -25.41 15.26
N THR A 435 -16.95 -24.19 14.84
CA THR A 435 -17.88 -23.94 13.72
C THR A 435 -17.20 -23.79 12.36
N SER A 436 -15.86 -23.71 12.31
CA SER A 436 -15.13 -23.66 11.05
C SER A 436 -15.03 -25.03 10.38
N SER A 437 -15.04 -25.06 9.04
CA SER A 437 -14.81 -26.30 8.28
C SER A 437 -13.32 -26.59 8.06
N LEU A 438 -12.49 -25.56 8.16
CA LEU A 438 -11.05 -25.60 7.93
C LEU A 438 -10.38 -24.49 8.74
N VAL A 439 -9.28 -24.83 9.43
CA VAL A 439 -8.39 -23.84 10.06
C VAL A 439 -7.11 -23.70 9.23
N MET A 440 -6.81 -22.49 8.76
CA MET A 440 -5.57 -22.14 8.07
C MET A 440 -4.57 -21.51 9.06
N LEU A 441 -3.40 -22.13 9.19
CA LEU A 441 -2.31 -21.79 10.12
C LEU A 441 -1.02 -21.44 9.38
N GLN A 442 -0.19 -20.59 9.98
CA GLN A 442 1.07 -20.12 9.38
C GLN A 442 2.04 -19.56 10.43
N ASN A 443 3.28 -19.30 10.02
CA ASN A 443 4.41 -18.94 10.91
C ASN A 443 4.44 -17.49 11.43
N GLY A 444 3.48 -16.63 11.08
CA GLY A 444 3.51 -15.21 11.46
C GLY A 444 3.02 -14.90 12.88
N ILE A 445 2.48 -15.89 13.59
CA ILE A 445 1.92 -15.74 14.95
C ILE A 445 2.75 -16.50 15.99
N SER A 446 2.32 -16.51 17.25
CA SER A 446 3.01 -17.29 18.29
C SER A 446 2.97 -18.81 18.01
N HIS A 447 4.00 -19.51 18.49
CA HIS A 447 4.07 -20.97 18.41
C HIS A 447 3.02 -21.66 19.30
N GLU A 448 2.73 -21.05 20.46
CA GLU A 448 1.73 -21.50 21.44
C GLU A 448 0.31 -21.43 20.85
N GLY A 449 -0.04 -20.30 20.22
CA GLY A 449 -1.33 -20.12 19.56
C GLY A 449 -1.54 -21.11 18.42
N ASN A 450 -0.54 -21.30 17.56
CA ASN A 450 -0.59 -22.35 16.52
C ASN A 450 -0.80 -23.76 17.11
N LEU A 451 -0.08 -24.14 18.18
CA LEU A 451 -0.29 -25.44 18.84
C LEU A 451 -1.68 -25.57 19.45
N GLU A 452 -2.20 -24.52 20.08
CA GLU A 452 -3.51 -24.56 20.71
C GLU A 452 -4.62 -24.64 19.65
N CYS A 453 -4.49 -23.94 18.52
CA CYS A 453 -5.36 -24.12 17.36
C CYS A 453 -5.36 -25.56 16.86
N MET A 454 -4.17 -26.18 16.74
CA MET A 454 -4.05 -27.59 16.32
C MET A 454 -4.76 -28.54 17.29
N LYS A 455 -4.55 -28.42 18.61
CA LYS A 455 -5.24 -29.22 19.64
C LYS A 455 -6.75 -29.03 19.59
N MET A 456 -7.23 -27.79 19.46
CA MET A 456 -8.65 -27.48 19.46
C MET A 456 -9.36 -27.95 18.19
N ALA A 457 -8.74 -27.76 17.02
CA ALA A 457 -9.25 -28.31 15.77
C ALA A 457 -9.28 -29.85 15.80
N GLN A 458 -8.21 -30.51 16.29
CA GLN A 458 -8.22 -31.96 16.52
C GLN A 458 -9.36 -32.40 17.45
N LYS A 459 -9.56 -31.72 18.59
CA LYS A 459 -10.63 -31.99 19.56
C LYS A 459 -12.03 -31.88 18.96
N TYR A 460 -12.25 -30.92 18.06
CA TYR A 460 -13.53 -30.69 17.39
C TYR A 460 -13.64 -31.37 16.00
N LYS A 461 -12.63 -32.17 15.60
CA LYS A 461 -12.53 -32.84 14.29
C LYS A 461 -12.58 -31.90 13.08
N VAL A 462 -12.04 -30.69 13.24
CA VAL A 462 -11.88 -29.69 12.17
C VAL A 462 -10.52 -29.87 11.50
N GLU A 463 -10.48 -29.72 10.18
CA GLU A 463 -9.29 -29.99 9.38
C GLU A 463 -8.30 -28.82 9.43
N ILE A 464 -6.99 -29.12 9.44
CA ILE A 464 -5.93 -28.12 9.58
C ILE A 464 -5.13 -28.01 8.27
N MET A 465 -5.09 -26.82 7.70
CA MET A 465 -4.15 -26.44 6.64
C MET A 465 -3.02 -25.62 7.22
N TYR A 466 -1.76 -26.02 6.99
CA TYR A 466 -0.59 -25.34 7.54
C TYR A 466 0.37 -24.92 6.43
N ASN A 467 0.72 -23.62 6.43
CA ASN A 467 1.64 -22.99 5.49
C ASN A 467 2.96 -22.62 6.21
N GLY A 468 4.00 -23.44 5.99
CA GLY A 468 5.37 -23.21 6.45
C GLY A 468 5.99 -24.35 7.26
N VAL A 469 7.01 -23.99 8.06
CA VAL A 469 7.82 -24.89 8.91
C VAL A 469 8.05 -24.24 10.28
N PRO A 470 7.77 -24.87 11.43
CA PRO A 470 7.97 -24.23 12.73
C PRO A 470 9.45 -23.95 12.97
N ARG A 471 9.77 -22.75 13.47
CA ARG A 471 11.15 -22.27 13.68
C ARG A 471 12.02 -23.17 14.56
N MET A 472 11.39 -23.94 15.47
CA MET A 472 12.05 -24.82 16.41
C MET A 472 12.02 -26.26 15.88
N LYS A 473 13.18 -26.81 15.52
CA LYS A 473 13.29 -28.11 14.81
C LYS A 473 12.63 -29.28 15.55
N ASN A 474 12.68 -29.29 16.88
CA ASN A 474 12.06 -30.31 17.73
C ASN A 474 10.53 -30.35 17.62
N LEU A 475 9.89 -29.30 17.12
CA LEU A 475 8.43 -29.16 17.04
C LEU A 475 7.87 -29.40 15.63
N ILE A 476 8.74 -29.62 14.64
CA ILE A 476 8.35 -30.01 13.26
C ILE A 476 7.48 -31.27 13.29
N GLN A 477 7.87 -32.29 14.05
CA GLN A 477 7.15 -33.57 14.14
C GLN A 477 5.75 -33.43 14.78
N GLU A 478 5.56 -32.49 15.70
CA GLU A 478 4.24 -32.24 16.31
C GLU A 478 3.32 -31.49 15.33
N TYR A 479 3.84 -30.52 14.59
CA TYR A 479 3.08 -29.76 13.61
C TYR A 479 2.65 -30.63 12.43
N LEU A 480 3.53 -31.47 11.89
CA LEU A 480 3.22 -32.36 10.77
C LEU A 480 2.12 -33.36 11.13
N LYS A 481 2.20 -34.01 12.30
CA LYS A 481 1.19 -34.99 12.76
C LYS A 481 -0.20 -34.40 12.95
N ASN A 482 -0.28 -33.12 13.29
CA ASN A 482 -1.54 -32.42 13.46
C ASN A 482 -2.08 -31.80 12.16
N THR A 483 -1.29 -31.72 11.09
CA THR A 483 -1.69 -31.09 9.82
C THR A 483 -2.46 -32.08 8.92
N ASP A 484 -3.56 -31.61 8.33
CA ASP A 484 -4.29 -32.33 7.27
C ASP A 484 -3.74 -31.97 5.88
N TYR A 485 -3.58 -30.69 5.60
CA TYR A 485 -3.06 -30.14 4.34
C TYR A 485 -1.78 -29.33 4.60
N LEU A 486 -0.60 -29.89 4.32
CA LEU A 486 0.66 -29.17 4.38
C LEU A 486 0.94 -28.48 3.04
N ILE A 487 1.23 -27.18 3.07
CA ILE A 487 1.61 -26.42 1.86
C ILE A 487 2.92 -25.68 2.14
N VAL A 488 3.94 -25.94 1.33
CA VAL A 488 5.29 -25.36 1.46
C VAL A 488 5.86 -24.95 0.11
N ASN A 489 6.84 -24.03 0.12
CA ASN A 489 7.66 -23.72 -1.05
C ASN A 489 8.96 -24.56 -1.09
N GLU A 490 9.76 -24.43 -2.16
CA GLU A 490 11.02 -25.18 -2.34
C GLU A 490 12.02 -25.02 -1.17
N ASN A 491 12.11 -23.84 -0.55
CA ASN A 491 13.01 -23.57 0.58
C ASN A 491 12.44 -24.13 1.91
N GLU A 492 11.12 -24.00 2.10
CA GLU A 492 10.41 -24.58 3.25
C GLU A 492 10.47 -26.12 3.21
N ALA A 493 10.31 -26.74 2.04
CA ALA A 493 10.51 -28.18 1.84
C ALA A 493 11.97 -28.61 2.13
N GLN A 494 12.96 -27.81 1.74
CA GLN A 494 14.37 -28.09 2.05
C GLN A 494 14.66 -28.06 3.56
N LEU A 495 13.95 -27.24 4.34
CA LEU A 495 14.07 -27.22 5.82
C LEU A 495 13.37 -28.42 6.50
N LEU A 496 12.46 -29.10 5.79
CA LEU A 496 11.78 -30.31 6.25
C LEU A 496 12.51 -31.61 5.83
N SER A 497 13.23 -31.60 4.71
CA SER A 497 13.95 -32.78 4.22
C SER A 497 15.26 -33.01 4.96
N THR A 498 15.66 -34.29 5.03
CA THR A 498 16.97 -34.75 5.48
C THR A 498 18.05 -34.68 4.40
N THR A 499 17.68 -34.41 3.13
CA THR A 499 18.59 -34.43 1.97
C THR A 499 18.49 -33.16 1.12
N PRO A 500 19.53 -32.81 0.34
CA PRO A 500 19.45 -31.70 -0.62
C PRO A 500 18.42 -31.96 -1.73
N LEU A 501 17.51 -31.01 -1.94
CA LEU A 501 16.44 -31.09 -2.94
C LEU A 501 16.92 -30.43 -4.24
N THR A 502 17.48 -31.22 -5.16
CA THR A 502 18.16 -30.69 -6.36
C THR A 502 17.37 -30.88 -7.64
N CYS A 503 16.66 -32.00 -7.78
CA CYS A 503 15.85 -32.34 -8.94
C CYS A 503 14.39 -32.63 -8.56
N THR A 504 13.48 -32.68 -9.54
CA THR A 504 12.05 -32.96 -9.30
C THR A 504 11.82 -34.26 -8.52
N ASN A 505 12.62 -35.31 -8.78
CA ASN A 505 12.53 -36.58 -8.04
C ASN A 505 12.84 -36.44 -6.55
N ASP A 506 13.66 -35.47 -6.13
CA ASP A 506 13.97 -35.25 -4.71
C ASP A 506 12.78 -34.60 -3.99
N TYR A 507 12.09 -33.66 -4.65
CA TYR A 507 10.83 -33.09 -4.15
C TYR A 507 9.71 -34.16 -4.08
N ILE A 508 9.65 -35.10 -5.03
CA ILE A 508 8.71 -36.24 -4.96
C ILE A 508 9.02 -37.13 -3.75
N LYS A 509 10.29 -37.51 -3.53
CA LYS A 509 10.71 -38.26 -2.32
C LYS A 509 10.32 -37.52 -1.04
N CYS A 510 10.64 -36.22 -0.96
CA CYS A 510 10.30 -35.38 0.20
C CYS A 510 8.79 -35.33 0.47
N ALA A 511 7.95 -35.17 -0.56
CA ALA A 511 6.50 -35.24 -0.41
C ALA A 511 6.04 -36.63 0.08
N LEU A 512 6.61 -37.71 -0.45
CA LEU A 512 6.35 -39.10 -0.05
C LEU A 512 6.91 -39.49 1.33
N GLU A 513 7.82 -38.70 1.91
CA GLU A 513 8.27 -38.81 3.30
C GLU A 513 7.33 -38.06 4.24
N LEU A 514 6.96 -36.82 3.90
CA LEU A 514 6.10 -35.97 4.72
C LEU A 514 4.65 -36.49 4.80
N ILE A 515 4.13 -37.08 3.72
CA ILE A 515 2.76 -37.63 3.66
C ILE A 515 2.55 -38.88 4.54
N LYS A 516 3.63 -39.46 5.09
CA LYS A 516 3.56 -40.52 6.11
C LYS A 516 3.29 -39.98 7.52
N ILE A 517 3.28 -38.64 7.67
CA ILE A 517 3.16 -37.92 8.93
C ILE A 517 1.97 -36.94 8.88
N VAL A 518 1.81 -36.24 7.76
CA VAL A 518 0.68 -35.35 7.45
C VAL A 518 -0.54 -36.19 7.04
N LYS A 519 -1.73 -35.87 7.56
CA LYS A 519 -2.87 -36.78 7.53
C LYS A 519 -3.47 -37.02 6.14
N LYS A 520 -3.52 -36.00 5.26
CA LYS A 520 -4.25 -36.08 3.98
C LYS A 520 -3.45 -35.66 2.75
N VAL A 521 -2.81 -34.48 2.74
CA VAL A 521 -2.17 -33.93 1.54
C VAL A 521 -0.89 -33.15 1.90
N VAL A 522 0.18 -33.37 1.12
CA VAL A 522 1.39 -32.53 1.09
C VAL A 522 1.51 -31.90 -0.29
N ILE A 523 1.68 -30.58 -0.33
CA ILE A 523 1.88 -29.78 -1.55
C ILE A 523 3.21 -29.04 -1.45
N ILE A 524 4.10 -29.27 -2.41
CA ILE A 524 5.33 -28.50 -2.60
C ILE A 524 5.16 -27.61 -3.84
N THR A 525 5.02 -26.31 -3.60
CA THR A 525 4.94 -25.27 -4.61
C THR A 525 6.33 -24.85 -5.08
N ARG A 526 6.52 -24.66 -6.39
CA ARG A 526 7.84 -24.49 -7.03
C ARG A 526 7.83 -23.33 -8.02
N LYS A 527 8.85 -22.46 -8.00
CA LYS A 527 8.79 -21.19 -8.76
C LYS A 527 8.99 -21.47 -10.26
N GLY A 528 7.91 -21.38 -11.03
CA GLY A 528 7.93 -21.60 -12.50
C GLY A 528 8.15 -23.05 -12.92
N LYS A 529 7.84 -24.01 -12.04
CA LYS A 529 7.97 -25.46 -12.28
C LYS A 529 6.65 -26.14 -11.93
N SER A 530 6.57 -27.47 -12.11
CA SER A 530 5.45 -28.27 -11.61
C SER A 530 5.27 -28.16 -10.09
N THR A 531 4.02 -28.08 -9.63
CA THR A 531 3.66 -28.27 -8.22
C THR A 531 3.62 -29.77 -7.93
N ILE A 532 4.32 -30.21 -6.87
CA ILE A 532 4.39 -31.63 -6.49
C ILE A 532 3.36 -31.88 -5.39
N VAL A 533 2.55 -32.93 -5.55
CA VAL A 533 1.50 -33.29 -4.59
C VAL A 533 1.65 -34.75 -4.18
N ALA A 534 1.55 -35.03 -2.88
CA ALA A 534 1.33 -36.38 -2.35
C ALA A 534 0.02 -36.41 -1.55
N VAL A 535 -0.75 -37.50 -1.68
CA VAL A 535 -2.06 -37.68 -1.07
C VAL A 535 -2.09 -39.01 -0.29
N ASN A 536 -2.67 -38.98 0.90
CA ASN A 536 -2.92 -40.13 1.76
C ASN A 536 -4.40 -40.50 1.68
N GLY A 537 -4.74 -41.47 0.83
CA GLY A 537 -6.10 -42.03 0.71
C GLY A 537 -6.11 -43.52 1.07
N ASN A 538 -6.85 -44.34 0.32
CA ASN A 538 -6.81 -45.81 0.43
C ASN A 538 -5.40 -46.40 0.17
N LYS A 539 -4.54 -45.62 -0.47
CA LYS A 539 -3.09 -45.80 -0.64
C LYS A 539 -2.44 -44.41 -0.60
N ILE A 540 -1.13 -44.35 -0.36
CA ILE A 540 -0.35 -43.15 -0.63
C ILE A 540 -0.08 -43.07 -2.14
N GLU A 541 -0.34 -41.93 -2.75
CA GLU A 541 -0.04 -41.65 -4.16
C GLU A 541 0.51 -40.24 -4.34
N HIS A 542 1.14 -39.97 -5.49
CA HIS A 542 1.65 -38.64 -5.84
C HIS A 542 1.32 -38.28 -7.28
N PHE A 543 1.26 -36.99 -7.57
CA PHE A 543 1.14 -36.46 -8.92
C PHE A 543 1.80 -35.09 -9.03
N GLU A 544 2.08 -34.67 -10.26
CA GLU A 544 2.55 -33.33 -10.59
C GLU A 544 1.43 -32.53 -11.24
N VAL A 545 1.37 -31.23 -10.96
CA VAL A 545 0.52 -30.27 -11.65
C VAL A 545 1.44 -29.28 -12.38
N GLU A 546 1.47 -29.38 -13.71
CA GLU A 546 2.21 -28.44 -14.55
C GLU A 546 1.62 -27.03 -14.43
N ILE A 547 2.51 -26.04 -14.33
CA ILE A 547 2.16 -24.62 -14.36
C ILE A 547 2.61 -24.07 -15.70
N ASN A 548 1.67 -23.51 -16.48
CA ASN A 548 2.00 -22.79 -17.71
C ASN A 548 2.97 -21.65 -17.39
N THR A 549 4.19 -21.73 -17.90
CA THR A 549 5.25 -20.74 -17.67
C THR A 549 4.92 -19.46 -18.44
N ILE A 550 4.39 -18.47 -17.71
CA ILE A 550 4.03 -17.15 -18.23
C ILE A 550 4.92 -16.11 -17.56
N GLN A 551 5.26 -15.04 -18.28
CA GLN A 551 6.06 -13.93 -17.74
C GLN A 551 5.31 -13.25 -16.58
N ALA A 552 5.80 -13.48 -15.35
CA ALA A 552 5.33 -12.78 -14.16
C ALA A 552 5.73 -11.29 -14.21
N LYS A 553 4.85 -10.43 -13.70
CA LYS A 553 5.12 -8.99 -13.49
C LYS A 553 5.45 -8.68 -12.02
N ASP A 554 4.85 -9.44 -11.13
CA ASP A 554 5.08 -9.42 -9.68
C ASP A 554 4.91 -10.86 -9.18
N THR A 555 5.71 -11.33 -8.21
CA THR A 555 5.53 -12.66 -7.59
C THR A 555 5.14 -12.61 -6.13
N ASN A 556 4.90 -11.41 -5.58
CA ASN A 556 4.52 -11.22 -4.18
C ASN A 556 3.12 -11.78 -3.90
N GLY A 557 2.96 -12.43 -2.74
CA GLY A 557 1.70 -13.05 -2.32
C GLY A 557 1.27 -14.30 -3.09
N ALA A 558 1.98 -14.73 -4.14
CA ALA A 558 1.53 -15.85 -4.99
C ALA A 558 1.26 -17.16 -4.21
N GLY A 559 2.08 -17.48 -3.21
CA GLY A 559 1.88 -18.65 -2.34
C GLY A 559 0.72 -18.50 -1.35
N ASP A 560 0.45 -17.28 -0.86
CA ASP A 560 -0.72 -17.02 -0.01
C ASP A 560 -2.02 -17.07 -0.85
N CYS A 561 -1.96 -16.56 -2.08
CA CYS A 561 -3.02 -16.64 -3.08
C CYS A 561 -3.35 -18.10 -3.42
N PHE A 562 -2.31 -18.94 -3.63
CA PHE A 562 -2.46 -20.38 -3.80
C PHE A 562 -3.18 -21.02 -2.60
N CYS A 563 -2.75 -20.72 -1.36
CA CYS A 563 -3.38 -21.29 -0.17
C CYS A 563 -4.85 -20.87 0.00
N GLY A 564 -5.18 -19.58 -0.20
CA GLY A 564 -6.57 -19.12 -0.16
C GLY A 564 -7.43 -19.74 -1.26
N ALA A 565 -6.87 -19.91 -2.46
CA ALA A 565 -7.55 -20.58 -3.57
C ALA A 565 -7.74 -22.09 -3.36
N PHE A 566 -6.77 -22.78 -2.77
CA PHE A 566 -6.89 -24.19 -2.44
C PHE A 566 -7.90 -24.42 -1.30
N ALA A 567 -7.91 -23.55 -0.28
CA ALA A 567 -8.93 -23.57 0.78
C ALA A 567 -10.35 -23.32 0.23
N ASN A 568 -10.51 -22.34 -0.67
CA ASN A 568 -11.76 -22.10 -1.40
C ASN A 568 -12.21 -23.33 -2.23
N ALA A 569 -11.29 -23.96 -2.94
CA ALA A 569 -11.58 -25.14 -3.76
C ALA A 569 -12.04 -26.35 -2.92
N ILE A 570 -11.39 -26.62 -1.78
CA ILE A 570 -11.72 -27.74 -0.89
C ILE A 570 -13.00 -27.47 -0.09
N VAL A 571 -13.16 -26.28 0.50
CA VAL A 571 -14.26 -25.99 1.44
C VAL A 571 -15.52 -25.49 0.73
N THR A 572 -15.36 -24.50 -0.16
CA THR A 572 -16.49 -23.80 -0.79
C THR A 572 -16.92 -24.47 -2.09
N LYS A 573 -15.98 -24.82 -2.97
CA LYS A 573 -16.28 -25.49 -4.25
C LYS A 573 -16.29 -27.03 -4.17
N LYS A 574 -15.84 -27.60 -3.03
CA LYS A 574 -15.82 -29.05 -2.71
C LYS A 574 -15.21 -29.93 -3.81
N LEU A 575 -14.15 -29.44 -4.46
CA LEU A 575 -13.47 -30.13 -5.55
C LEU A 575 -12.55 -31.25 -5.05
N PRO A 576 -12.29 -32.30 -5.85
CA PRO A 576 -11.24 -33.27 -5.57
C PRO A 576 -9.87 -32.59 -5.36
N VAL A 577 -8.95 -33.25 -4.64
CA VAL A 577 -7.63 -32.67 -4.31
C VAL A 577 -6.85 -32.28 -5.57
N LYS A 578 -6.87 -33.11 -6.62
CA LYS A 578 -6.20 -32.83 -7.90
C LYS A 578 -6.72 -31.56 -8.56
N ASP A 579 -8.03 -31.44 -8.70
CA ASP A 579 -8.68 -30.27 -9.31
C ASP A 579 -8.52 -29.02 -8.45
N SER A 580 -8.50 -29.18 -7.12
CA SER A 580 -8.21 -28.10 -6.17
C SER A 580 -6.79 -27.54 -6.34
N VAL A 581 -5.77 -28.39 -6.55
CA VAL A 581 -4.40 -27.94 -6.82
C VAL A 581 -4.29 -27.31 -8.22
N ILE A 582 -4.99 -27.84 -9.22
CA ILE A 582 -5.04 -27.25 -10.57
C ILE A 582 -5.68 -25.85 -10.51
N PHE A 583 -6.80 -25.70 -9.79
CA PHE A 583 -7.46 -24.41 -9.57
C PHE A 583 -6.55 -23.43 -8.84
N ALA A 584 -5.96 -23.83 -7.70
CA ALA A 584 -5.07 -22.98 -6.91
C ALA A 584 -3.82 -22.53 -7.70
N SER A 585 -3.24 -23.44 -8.50
CA SER A 585 -2.11 -23.13 -9.39
C SER A 585 -2.50 -22.11 -10.46
N LYS A 586 -3.68 -22.26 -11.09
CA LYS A 586 -4.21 -21.30 -12.06
C LYS A 586 -4.47 -19.92 -11.43
N VAL A 587 -5.10 -19.86 -10.26
CA VAL A 587 -5.38 -18.60 -9.55
C VAL A 587 -4.09 -17.87 -9.16
N ALA A 588 -3.08 -18.58 -8.65
CA ALA A 588 -1.76 -18.02 -8.37
C ALA A 588 -1.01 -17.61 -9.65
N THR A 589 -1.22 -18.30 -10.78
CA THR A 589 -0.67 -17.90 -12.08
C THR A 589 -1.32 -16.62 -12.63
N LEU A 590 -2.59 -16.36 -12.28
CA LEU A 590 -3.31 -15.14 -12.66
C LEU A 590 -2.97 -13.93 -11.77
N SER A 591 -2.65 -14.12 -10.49
CA SER A 591 -2.20 -13.02 -9.63
C SER A 591 -0.85 -12.46 -10.11
N VAL A 592 0.13 -13.32 -10.43
CA VAL A 592 1.47 -12.88 -10.87
C VAL A 592 1.52 -12.14 -12.22
N GLN A 593 0.40 -12.06 -12.95
CA GLN A 593 0.27 -11.28 -14.21
C GLN A 593 -0.10 -9.79 -13.97
N ARG A 594 -0.31 -9.40 -12.71
CA ARG A 594 -0.70 -8.07 -12.24
C ARG A 594 0.30 -7.59 -11.17
N MET A 595 0.28 -6.29 -10.86
CA MET A 595 1.14 -5.71 -9.81
C MET A 595 0.45 -5.74 -8.44
N GLY A 596 1.24 -5.99 -7.39
CA GLY A 596 0.83 -5.91 -5.99
C GLY A 596 0.24 -7.21 -5.42
N THR A 597 0.28 -7.32 -4.10
CA THR A 597 -0.16 -8.49 -3.32
C THR A 597 -1.69 -8.66 -3.37
N GLN A 598 -2.44 -8.11 -2.41
CA GLN A 598 -3.88 -8.37 -2.28
C GLN A 598 -4.72 -7.82 -3.44
N SER A 599 -4.23 -6.80 -4.13
CA SER A 599 -4.84 -6.20 -5.32
C SER A 599 -4.89 -7.17 -6.51
N SER A 600 -3.79 -7.90 -6.78
CA SER A 600 -3.67 -8.75 -7.97
C SER A 600 -4.61 -9.94 -7.98
N TYR A 601 -4.88 -10.53 -6.80
CA TYR A 601 -5.62 -11.78 -6.64
C TYR A 601 -6.94 -11.76 -7.45
N PRO A 602 -7.27 -12.80 -8.22
CA PRO A 602 -8.57 -12.91 -8.88
C PRO A 602 -9.76 -12.74 -7.93
N LYS A 603 -10.90 -12.34 -8.49
CA LYS A 603 -12.22 -12.50 -7.84
C LYS A 603 -12.90 -13.74 -8.43
N ASP A 604 -14.00 -14.22 -7.82
CA ASP A 604 -14.84 -15.28 -8.38
C ASP A 604 -15.65 -14.81 -9.60
N ASP A 605 -14.92 -14.46 -10.66
CA ASP A 605 -15.38 -14.60 -12.03
C ASP A 605 -15.46 -16.11 -12.30
N TYR A 606 -16.66 -16.66 -12.09
CA TYR A 606 -16.92 -18.10 -12.02
C TYR A 606 -16.55 -18.85 -13.32
N MET A 607 -16.41 -18.15 -14.45
CA MET A 607 -16.32 -18.75 -15.79
C MET A 607 -15.28 -18.10 -16.72
N SER A 608 -14.25 -17.42 -16.20
CA SER A 608 -13.20 -16.86 -17.08
C SER A 608 -12.55 -17.95 -17.95
N GLU A 609 -12.45 -17.72 -19.27
CA GLU A 609 -12.00 -18.73 -20.24
C GLU A 609 -10.61 -19.30 -19.93
N ALA A 610 -9.76 -18.51 -19.27
CA ALA A 610 -8.42 -18.86 -18.83
C ALA A 610 -8.39 -19.97 -17.76
N ILE A 611 -9.44 -20.10 -16.93
CA ILE A 611 -9.52 -21.14 -15.90
C ILE A 611 -10.16 -22.41 -16.47
N LEU A 612 -11.25 -22.27 -17.23
CA LEU A 612 -12.06 -23.39 -17.72
C LEU A 612 -11.40 -24.20 -18.85
N GLY A 613 -10.65 -23.56 -19.73
CA GLY A 613 -10.25 -24.09 -21.04
C GLY A 613 -9.27 -25.26 -21.09
N ALA A 614 -9.17 -26.06 -20.02
CA ALA A 614 -8.30 -27.23 -19.91
C ALA A 614 -8.90 -28.42 -19.14
N PHE A 615 -10.19 -28.39 -18.77
CA PHE A 615 -10.88 -29.60 -18.32
C PHE A 615 -11.19 -30.48 -19.53
N THR A 616 -10.34 -31.49 -19.76
CA THR A 616 -10.50 -32.62 -20.70
C THR A 616 -11.45 -32.35 -21.89
N GLU A 617 -10.99 -31.56 -22.87
CA GLU A 617 -11.83 -31.15 -24.01
C GLU A 617 -12.30 -32.35 -24.84
N ASP A 618 -13.61 -32.56 -24.92
CA ASP A 618 -14.22 -33.37 -25.96
C ASP A 618 -13.95 -32.74 -27.35
N LYS A 619 -13.68 -33.59 -28.35
CA LYS A 619 -13.43 -33.17 -29.74
C LYS A 619 -14.61 -32.43 -30.35
N GLU A 620 -15.85 -32.79 -30.00
CA GLU A 620 -17.03 -32.14 -30.56
C GLU A 620 -17.24 -30.73 -29.96
N VAL A 621 -17.11 -30.62 -28.64
CA VAL A 621 -17.10 -29.31 -27.93
C VAL A 621 -15.99 -28.41 -28.46
N LYS A 622 -14.78 -28.97 -28.69
CA LYS A 622 -13.66 -28.24 -29.29
C LYS A 622 -13.98 -27.71 -30.70
N ASN A 623 -14.65 -28.49 -31.54
CA ASN A 623 -15.06 -28.08 -32.89
C ASN A 623 -16.11 -26.96 -32.86
N ILE A 624 -17.08 -27.03 -31.94
CA ILE A 624 -18.08 -25.97 -31.73
C ILE A 624 -17.39 -24.69 -31.21
N ARG A 625 -16.52 -24.82 -30.20
CA ARG A 625 -15.73 -23.72 -29.60
C ARG A 625 -14.85 -23.00 -30.63
N ASN A 626 -14.20 -23.75 -31.53
CA ASN A 626 -13.39 -23.17 -32.61
C ASN A 626 -14.26 -22.37 -33.60
N ARG A 627 -15.41 -22.91 -34.04
CA ARG A 627 -16.34 -22.21 -34.94
C ARG A 627 -16.82 -20.88 -34.35
N GLU A 628 -17.13 -20.86 -33.05
CA GLU A 628 -17.62 -19.66 -32.37
C GLU A 628 -16.50 -18.65 -32.07
N ARG A 629 -15.29 -19.11 -31.73
CA ARG A 629 -14.09 -18.25 -31.70
C ARG A 629 -13.84 -17.58 -33.05
N ASP A 630 -13.93 -18.32 -34.15
CA ASP A 630 -13.77 -17.78 -35.50
C ASP A 630 -14.93 -16.85 -35.90
N ARG A 631 -16.14 -17.06 -35.37
CA ARG A 631 -17.27 -16.12 -35.51
C ARG A 631 -16.99 -14.81 -34.77
N LEU A 632 -16.55 -14.87 -33.51
CA LEU A 632 -16.20 -13.71 -32.69
C LEU A 632 -15.02 -12.92 -33.27
N LEU A 633 -13.97 -13.60 -33.75
CA LEU A 633 -12.85 -12.96 -34.44
C LEU A 633 -13.29 -12.27 -35.75
N ARG A 634 -14.21 -12.87 -36.52
CA ARG A 634 -14.80 -12.22 -37.70
C ARG A 634 -15.67 -11.01 -37.34
N ILE A 635 -16.39 -11.05 -36.21
CA ILE A 635 -17.13 -9.89 -35.70
C ILE A 635 -16.15 -8.79 -35.29
N ALA A 636 -15.19 -9.07 -34.41
CA ALA A 636 -14.19 -8.11 -33.96
C ALA A 636 -13.44 -7.45 -35.13
N LYS A 637 -13.03 -8.24 -36.14
CA LYS A 637 -12.35 -7.73 -37.34
C LYS A 637 -13.27 -6.87 -38.22
N ARG A 638 -14.59 -7.14 -38.27
CA ARG A 638 -15.57 -6.24 -38.90
C ARG A 638 -15.74 -4.94 -38.10
N THR A 639 -15.78 -5.02 -36.76
CA THR A 639 -15.85 -3.84 -35.89
C THR A 639 -14.61 -2.97 -36.02
N ASP A 640 -13.41 -3.55 -36.11
CA ASP A 640 -12.17 -2.80 -36.33
C ASP A 640 -12.10 -2.20 -37.74
N ILE A 641 -12.58 -2.88 -38.79
CA ILE A 641 -12.70 -2.30 -40.13
C ILE A 641 -13.72 -1.15 -40.15
N ALA A 642 -14.84 -1.26 -39.43
CA ALA A 642 -15.81 -0.18 -39.29
C ALA A 642 -15.24 1.02 -38.51
N ARG A 643 -14.49 0.75 -37.43
CA ARG A 643 -13.75 1.75 -36.64
C ARG A 643 -12.63 2.41 -37.46
N GLN A 644 -11.90 1.67 -38.28
CA GLN A 644 -10.90 2.23 -39.21
C GLN A 644 -11.58 3.12 -40.25
N LYS A 645 -12.70 2.71 -40.86
CA LYS A 645 -13.49 3.57 -41.77
C LYS A 645 -14.06 4.82 -41.09
N GLN A 646 -14.38 4.77 -39.79
CA GLN A 646 -14.73 5.97 -39.01
C GLN A 646 -13.51 6.86 -38.73
N LEU A 647 -12.31 6.28 -38.55
CA LEU A 647 -11.05 7.00 -38.35
C LEU A 647 -10.45 7.57 -39.63
N GLU A 648 -10.72 7.00 -40.81
CA GLU A 648 -10.31 7.55 -42.12
C GLU A 648 -11.14 8.80 -42.48
N ASN A 649 -12.45 8.73 -42.20
CA ASN A 649 -13.42 9.80 -42.39
C ASN A 649 -13.35 10.92 -41.33
N VAL A 650 -12.15 11.28 -40.86
CA VAL A 650 -11.93 12.52 -40.10
C VAL A 650 -12.44 13.69 -40.93
N SER A 651 -13.36 14.48 -40.36
CA SER A 651 -13.97 15.63 -41.01
C SER A 651 -12.93 16.69 -41.38
N ILE A 652 -13.22 17.43 -42.45
CA ILE A 652 -12.32 18.48 -42.98
C ILE A 652 -11.90 19.48 -41.89
N PRO A 653 -12.77 19.99 -40.99
CA PRO A 653 -12.36 20.86 -39.90
C PRO A 653 -11.33 20.26 -38.94
N LYS A 654 -11.42 18.97 -38.60
CA LYS A 654 -10.42 18.31 -37.73
C LYS A 654 -9.09 18.09 -38.45
N LYS A 655 -9.11 17.76 -39.76
CA LYS A 655 -7.89 17.70 -40.57
C LYS A 655 -7.25 19.09 -40.68
N GLN A 656 -8.04 20.15 -40.89
CA GLN A 656 -7.59 21.54 -40.87
C GLN A 656 -7.02 21.96 -39.51
N GLU A 657 -7.65 21.59 -38.39
CA GLU A 657 -7.15 21.93 -37.05
C GLU A 657 -5.82 21.19 -36.73
N MET A 658 -5.67 19.93 -37.14
CA MET A 658 -4.40 19.20 -36.99
C MET A 658 -3.28 19.81 -37.85
N ILE A 659 -3.59 20.21 -39.09
CA ILE A 659 -2.63 20.91 -39.97
C ILE A 659 -2.29 22.28 -39.38
N ARG A 660 -3.28 23.04 -38.94
CA ARG A 660 -3.13 24.35 -38.30
C ARG A 660 -2.23 24.26 -37.07
N LYS A 661 -2.49 23.33 -36.13
CA LYS A 661 -1.67 23.15 -34.93
C LYS A 661 -0.23 22.73 -35.23
N LYS A 662 0.01 22.03 -36.35
CA LYS A 662 1.37 21.74 -36.81
C LYS A 662 2.06 23.00 -37.35
N ILE A 663 1.37 23.79 -38.17
CA ILE A 663 1.88 25.07 -38.70
C ILE A 663 2.12 26.08 -37.56
N GLU A 664 1.24 26.15 -36.56
CA GLU A 664 1.39 26.99 -35.35
C GLU A 664 2.57 26.54 -34.45
N SER A 665 3.09 25.31 -34.63
CA SER A 665 4.25 24.79 -33.90
C SER A 665 5.58 24.93 -34.65
N GLU A 666 5.55 25.36 -35.92
CA GLU A 666 6.74 25.57 -36.76
C GLU A 666 6.98 27.08 -36.92
N PRO A 667 8.10 27.65 -36.43
CA PRO A 667 8.34 29.09 -36.54
C PRO A 667 8.40 29.53 -38.01
N ILE A 668 7.80 30.69 -38.31
CA ILE A 668 7.78 31.24 -39.68
C ILE A 668 9.23 31.52 -40.10
N PRO A 669 9.78 30.84 -41.12
CA PRO A 669 11.20 30.97 -41.46
C PRO A 669 11.49 32.34 -42.09
N ASP A 670 12.64 32.91 -41.79
CA ASP A 670 13.08 34.25 -42.20
C ASP A 670 13.05 34.47 -43.72
N ASN A 671 13.08 33.38 -44.49
CA ASN A 671 13.01 33.42 -45.95
C ASN A 671 11.60 33.77 -46.49
N ASN A 672 10.55 33.64 -45.67
CA ASN A 672 9.15 33.82 -46.01
C ASN A 672 8.85 35.28 -46.43
N ILE A 673 8.09 35.44 -47.51
CA ILE A 673 7.74 36.76 -48.07
C ILE A 673 6.93 37.60 -47.08
N GLY A 674 6.03 37.00 -46.30
CA GLY A 674 5.27 37.66 -45.25
C GLY A 674 6.14 38.14 -44.09
N PHE A 675 7.09 37.31 -43.63
CA PHE A 675 8.05 37.69 -42.60
C PHE A 675 8.95 38.84 -43.06
N LYS A 676 9.45 38.79 -44.29
CA LYS A 676 10.22 39.88 -44.91
C LYS A 676 9.41 41.16 -45.12
N LEU A 677 8.09 41.06 -45.31
CA LEU A 677 7.18 42.21 -45.36
C LEU A 677 6.99 42.81 -43.96
N LEU A 678 6.77 42.00 -42.93
CA LEU A 678 6.67 42.44 -41.54
C LEU A 678 7.96 43.16 -41.10
N MET A 679 9.14 42.57 -41.32
CA MET A 679 10.43 43.22 -41.04
C MET A 679 10.57 44.58 -41.76
N LYS A 680 10.10 44.68 -43.02
CA LYS A 680 10.07 45.95 -43.78
C LYS A 680 9.03 46.96 -43.28
N MET A 681 8.01 46.51 -42.55
CA MET A 681 6.99 47.35 -41.92
C MET A 681 7.36 47.73 -40.47
N GLY A 682 8.57 47.36 -40.00
CA GLY A 682 9.08 47.71 -38.67
C GLY A 682 8.81 46.67 -37.58
N TYR A 683 8.35 45.47 -37.91
CA TYR A 683 8.27 44.37 -36.96
C TYR A 683 9.68 43.95 -36.52
N ASN A 684 9.95 44.02 -35.22
CA ASN A 684 11.18 43.52 -34.61
C ASN A 684 10.83 42.35 -33.65
N PRO A 685 11.24 41.11 -33.94
CA PRO A 685 10.89 39.96 -33.10
C PRO A 685 11.54 39.99 -31.70
N GLU A 686 12.47 40.89 -31.44
CA GLU A 686 13.11 41.08 -30.12
C GLU A 686 12.34 42.06 -29.19
N GLU A 687 11.34 42.80 -29.68
CA GLU A 687 10.74 43.96 -28.97
C GLU A 687 9.19 43.96 -28.88
N GLU A 688 8.53 42.89 -28.42
CA GLU A 688 7.05 42.96 -28.23
C GLU A 688 6.45 42.20 -27.02
N GLU A 689 6.71 42.69 -25.80
CA GLU A 689 5.75 42.55 -24.68
C GLU A 689 4.64 43.61 -24.74
N LYS A 690 3.60 43.39 -25.58
CA LYS A 690 2.26 44.00 -25.40
C LYS A 690 1.18 43.22 -26.16
N GLY A 691 0.24 42.62 -25.42
CA GLY A 691 -0.85 41.84 -26.01
C GLY A 691 -1.94 42.68 -26.69
N LEU A 692 -2.43 42.19 -27.83
CA LEU A 692 -3.54 42.78 -28.58
C LEU A 692 -4.87 42.65 -27.80
N GLY A 693 -5.44 43.78 -27.42
CA GLY A 693 -6.73 43.84 -26.71
C GLY A 693 -7.93 43.65 -27.65
N PHE A 694 -8.47 42.44 -27.73
CA PHE A 694 -9.66 42.13 -28.54
C PHE A 694 -10.88 43.00 -28.16
N ALA A 695 -11.59 43.46 -29.20
CA ALA A 695 -12.80 44.27 -29.09
C ALA A 695 -13.97 43.47 -28.48
N GLU A 696 -14.91 44.17 -27.85
CA GLU A 696 -15.96 43.54 -27.03
C GLU A 696 -16.94 42.68 -27.86
N GLU A 697 -17.21 43.04 -29.11
CA GLU A 697 -18.05 42.22 -30.01
C GLU A 697 -17.41 40.88 -30.37
N GLU A 698 -16.09 40.82 -30.51
CA GLU A 698 -15.38 39.56 -30.73
C GLU A 698 -15.36 38.72 -29.46
N LYS A 699 -15.12 39.33 -28.29
CA LYS A 699 -15.27 38.65 -26.99
C LYS A 699 -16.68 38.06 -26.83
N LYS A 700 -17.72 38.79 -27.25
CA LYS A 700 -19.11 38.32 -27.22
C LYS A 700 -19.33 37.13 -28.15
N LYS A 701 -18.90 37.20 -29.42
CA LYS A 701 -18.98 36.09 -30.38
C LYS A 701 -18.21 34.84 -29.92
N VAL A 702 -16.97 35.03 -29.44
CA VAL A 702 -16.14 33.93 -28.91
C VAL A 702 -16.81 33.30 -27.69
N LYS A 703 -17.39 34.10 -26.79
CA LYS A 703 -18.15 33.59 -25.65
C LYS A 703 -19.40 32.83 -26.10
N GLU A 704 -20.21 33.37 -27.00
CA GLU A 704 -21.41 32.70 -27.52
C GLU A 704 -21.08 31.36 -28.20
N MET A 705 -20.00 31.30 -28.98
CA MET A 705 -19.48 30.05 -29.55
C MET A 705 -19.00 29.07 -28.46
N PHE A 706 -18.31 29.56 -27.43
CA PHE A 706 -17.80 28.72 -26.33
C PHE A 706 -18.94 28.17 -25.46
N ASP A 707 -19.94 28.99 -25.14
CA ASP A 707 -21.15 28.60 -24.40
C ASP A 707 -21.96 27.55 -25.19
N GLU A 708 -22.09 27.69 -26.52
CA GLU A 708 -22.73 26.67 -27.37
C GLU A 708 -21.91 25.36 -27.44
N GLN A 709 -20.58 25.46 -27.53
CA GLN A 709 -19.67 24.31 -27.52
C GLN A 709 -19.71 23.57 -26.17
N VAL A 710 -19.73 24.30 -25.05
CA VAL A 710 -19.91 23.76 -23.69
C VAL A 710 -21.27 23.08 -23.57
N LYS A 711 -22.36 23.71 -24.05
CA LYS A 711 -23.70 23.11 -24.04
C LYS A 711 -23.74 21.79 -24.82
N LYS A 712 -23.23 21.76 -26.06
CA LYS A 712 -23.13 20.54 -26.88
C LYS A 712 -22.30 19.45 -26.18
N THR A 713 -21.24 19.84 -25.49
CA THR A 713 -20.40 18.91 -24.70
C THR A 713 -21.17 18.37 -23.49
N HIS A 714 -21.91 19.21 -22.77
CA HIS A 714 -22.77 18.80 -21.65
C HIS A 714 -23.88 17.84 -22.10
N GLU A 715 -24.54 18.11 -23.23
CA GLU A 715 -25.54 17.20 -23.81
C GLU A 715 -24.94 15.85 -24.24
N GLN A 716 -23.68 15.81 -24.68
CA GLN A 716 -22.96 14.55 -24.96
C GLN A 716 -22.58 13.81 -23.67
N VAL A 717 -22.07 14.51 -22.65
CA VAL A 717 -21.76 13.92 -21.34
C VAL A 717 -23.02 13.33 -20.71
N MET A 718 -24.12 14.08 -20.63
CA MET A 718 -25.41 13.60 -20.11
C MET A 718 -25.91 12.33 -20.84
N LYS A 719 -25.77 12.27 -22.17
CA LYS A 719 -26.11 11.07 -22.96
C LYS A 719 -25.19 9.90 -22.65
N ILE A 720 -23.88 10.13 -22.49
CA ILE A 720 -22.92 9.09 -22.09
C ILE A 720 -23.21 8.61 -20.67
N GLU A 721 -23.51 9.50 -19.73
CA GLU A 721 -23.85 9.15 -18.34
C GLU A 721 -25.16 8.39 -18.24
N THR A 722 -26.18 8.74 -19.04
CA THR A 722 -27.42 7.96 -19.15
C THR A 722 -27.14 6.57 -19.71
N LEU A 723 -26.39 6.45 -20.82
CA LEU A 723 -26.02 5.14 -21.39
C LEU A 723 -25.16 4.29 -20.43
N VAL A 724 -24.26 4.92 -19.67
CA VAL A 724 -23.46 4.25 -18.64
C VAL A 724 -24.32 3.85 -17.43
N SER A 725 -25.32 4.66 -17.06
CA SER A 725 -26.31 4.33 -16.04
C SER A 725 -27.17 3.14 -16.48
N ASP A 726 -27.70 3.15 -17.70
CA ASP A 726 -28.49 2.07 -18.28
C ASP A 726 -27.68 0.78 -18.48
N PHE A 727 -26.37 0.89 -18.73
CA PHE A 727 -25.46 -0.25 -18.79
C PHE A 727 -25.14 -0.79 -17.40
N ARG A 728 -24.95 0.09 -16.40
CA ARG A 728 -24.80 -0.28 -14.97
C ARG A 728 -26.11 -0.80 -14.37
N LYS A 729 -27.27 -0.40 -14.90
CA LYS A 729 -28.58 -0.96 -14.57
C LYS A 729 -28.66 -2.36 -15.17
N ARG A 730 -28.66 -2.50 -16.50
CA ARG A 730 -28.71 -3.80 -17.18
C ARG A 730 -27.67 -4.82 -16.68
N LYS A 731 -26.45 -4.40 -16.34
CA LYS A 731 -25.44 -5.31 -15.76
C LYS A 731 -25.72 -5.71 -14.30
N ARG A 732 -26.42 -4.89 -13.51
CA ARG A 732 -26.99 -5.30 -12.21
C ARG A 732 -28.19 -6.21 -12.42
N ASP A 733 -29.10 -5.85 -13.31
CA ASP A 733 -30.31 -6.61 -13.64
C ASP A 733 -29.94 -8.04 -14.08
N THR A 734 -29.00 -8.19 -15.05
CA THR A 734 -28.45 -9.49 -15.45
C THR A 734 -27.71 -10.23 -14.31
N LYS A 735 -27.08 -9.53 -13.36
CA LYS A 735 -26.45 -10.19 -12.20
C LYS A 735 -27.53 -10.73 -11.25
N LEU A 736 -28.59 -9.95 -11.01
CA LEU A 736 -29.72 -10.30 -10.16
C LEU A 736 -30.46 -11.51 -10.76
N TYR A 737 -30.80 -11.46 -12.05
CA TYR A 737 -31.35 -12.59 -12.82
C TYR A 737 -30.57 -13.90 -12.59
N ASN A 738 -29.24 -13.87 -12.75
CA ASN A 738 -28.40 -15.07 -12.58
C ASN A 738 -28.34 -15.56 -11.12
N LEU A 739 -28.46 -14.66 -10.14
CA LEU A 739 -28.58 -15.02 -8.73
C LEU A 739 -29.94 -15.65 -8.42
N CYS A 740 -31.04 -15.08 -8.94
CA CYS A 740 -32.39 -15.64 -8.81
C CYS A 740 -32.49 -17.04 -9.45
N ILE A 741 -31.97 -17.23 -10.66
CA ILE A 741 -31.88 -18.57 -11.29
C ILE A 741 -31.04 -19.55 -10.45
N SER A 742 -29.92 -19.10 -9.86
CA SER A 742 -29.12 -19.91 -8.92
C SER A 742 -29.93 -20.32 -7.69
N ASP A 743 -30.72 -19.39 -7.13
CA ASP A 743 -31.42 -19.60 -5.87
C ASP A 743 -32.73 -20.39 -6.07
N ILE A 744 -33.42 -20.24 -7.21
CA ILE A 744 -34.47 -21.17 -7.64
C ILE A 744 -33.92 -22.60 -7.68
N ARG A 745 -32.76 -22.82 -8.32
CA ARG A 745 -32.17 -24.18 -8.42
C ARG A 745 -31.76 -24.76 -7.07
N LYS A 746 -31.44 -23.94 -6.06
CA LYS A 746 -31.25 -24.38 -4.67
C LYS A 746 -32.60 -24.73 -4.02
N CYS A 747 -33.57 -23.82 -4.11
CA CYS A 747 -34.91 -24.00 -3.57
C CYS A 747 -35.57 -25.26 -4.14
N GLN A 748 -35.47 -25.49 -5.45
CA GLN A 748 -35.95 -26.69 -6.14
C GLN A 748 -35.39 -27.98 -5.54
N LYS A 749 -34.07 -28.03 -5.35
CA LYS A 749 -33.41 -29.21 -4.80
C LYS A 749 -33.83 -29.47 -3.35
N VAL A 750 -33.93 -28.42 -2.53
CA VAL A 750 -34.39 -28.56 -1.14
C VAL A 750 -35.87 -28.94 -1.09
N CYS A 751 -36.73 -28.34 -1.92
CA CYS A 751 -38.15 -28.66 -2.03
C CYS A 751 -38.32 -30.16 -2.31
N TYR A 752 -37.67 -30.69 -3.35
CA TYR A 752 -37.66 -32.13 -3.60
C TYR A 752 -37.15 -32.96 -2.40
N GLU A 753 -36.01 -32.59 -1.80
CA GLU A 753 -35.45 -33.29 -0.64
C GLU A 753 -36.32 -33.22 0.63
N MET A 754 -37.30 -32.31 0.71
CA MET A 754 -38.27 -32.19 1.81
C MET A 754 -39.61 -32.86 1.47
N ASP A 755 -40.10 -32.68 0.24
CA ASP A 755 -41.28 -33.36 -0.31
C ASP A 755 -41.16 -34.89 -0.23
N GLN A 756 -39.98 -35.43 -0.56
CA GLN A 756 -39.70 -36.86 -0.42
C GLN A 756 -39.78 -37.35 1.05
N ARG A 757 -39.48 -36.50 2.05
CA ARG A 757 -39.59 -36.89 3.47
C ARG A 757 -41.03 -37.02 3.93
N ILE A 758 -41.94 -36.24 3.34
CA ILE A 758 -43.39 -36.34 3.56
C ILE A 758 -44.11 -37.16 2.48
N SER A 759 -43.37 -37.92 1.67
CA SER A 759 -43.87 -38.84 0.64
C SER A 759 -44.73 -38.20 -0.46
N ILE A 760 -44.51 -36.92 -0.76
CA ILE A 760 -45.12 -36.25 -1.93
C ILE A 760 -44.49 -36.81 -3.21
N LEU A 761 -45.32 -37.38 -4.08
CA LEU A 761 -44.90 -38.14 -5.27
C LEU A 761 -44.75 -37.30 -6.55
N LYS A 762 -45.25 -36.06 -6.55
CA LYS A 762 -45.16 -35.07 -7.63
C LYS A 762 -45.11 -33.67 -7.02
N PRO A 763 -44.44 -32.69 -7.65
CA PRO A 763 -44.40 -31.33 -7.09
C PRO A 763 -45.78 -30.68 -7.10
N VAL A 764 -45.99 -29.71 -6.21
CA VAL A 764 -47.22 -28.89 -6.14
C VAL A 764 -47.35 -27.94 -7.35
N ASN A 765 -46.21 -27.57 -7.95
CA ASN A 765 -46.09 -26.75 -9.15
C ASN A 765 -44.85 -27.24 -9.93
N ASP A 766 -44.92 -27.37 -11.25
CA ASP A 766 -43.87 -28.02 -12.05
C ASP A 766 -42.48 -27.34 -11.94
N TYR A 767 -42.42 -26.05 -11.55
CA TYR A 767 -41.16 -25.36 -11.30
C TYR A 767 -40.55 -25.65 -9.92
N PHE A 768 -41.24 -26.35 -9.02
CA PHE A 768 -40.78 -26.58 -7.64
C PHE A 768 -39.76 -27.72 -7.53
N TRP A 769 -39.67 -28.64 -8.50
CA TRP A 769 -38.64 -29.69 -8.55
C TRP A 769 -37.66 -29.45 -9.71
N PRO A 770 -36.41 -29.95 -9.61
CA PRO A 770 -35.49 -29.88 -10.74
C PRO A 770 -35.96 -30.76 -11.91
N ARG A 771 -36.00 -30.23 -13.14
CA ARG A 771 -36.48 -30.95 -14.35
C ARG A 771 -35.85 -32.34 -14.54
N TYR A 772 -34.57 -32.50 -14.17
CA TYR A 772 -33.84 -33.78 -14.25
C TYR A 772 -34.33 -34.87 -13.27
N ILE A 773 -35.16 -34.52 -12.28
CA ILE A 773 -35.76 -35.46 -11.32
C ILE A 773 -37.17 -35.86 -11.79
N MET A 774 -37.87 -34.97 -12.48
CA MET A 774 -39.23 -35.21 -12.99
C MET A 774 -39.28 -36.14 -14.22
N ASN A 775 -38.13 -36.44 -14.84
CA ASN A 775 -38.01 -37.25 -16.06
C ASN A 775 -38.89 -36.76 -17.23
N VAL A 776 -39.11 -35.44 -17.32
CA VAL A 776 -39.78 -34.79 -18.45
C VAL A 776 -38.92 -34.96 -19.70
N GLU A 777 -39.50 -35.47 -20.80
CA GLU A 777 -38.78 -35.68 -22.06
C GLU A 777 -38.27 -34.35 -22.63
N ASP A 778 -37.11 -34.37 -23.29
CA ASP A 778 -36.36 -33.13 -23.53
C ASP A 778 -37.10 -32.15 -24.49
N ASP A 779 -37.94 -32.71 -25.36
CA ASP A 779 -38.80 -32.04 -26.34
C ASP A 779 -40.09 -31.43 -25.75
N GLU A 780 -40.50 -31.78 -24.52
CA GLU A 780 -41.52 -31.01 -23.81
C GLU A 780 -40.91 -29.67 -23.35
N GLU A 781 -40.95 -28.68 -24.24
CA GLU A 781 -40.31 -27.36 -24.06
C GLU A 781 -40.88 -26.51 -22.91
N ALA A 782 -41.95 -26.96 -22.27
CA ALA A 782 -42.47 -26.35 -21.05
C ALA A 782 -41.44 -26.41 -19.90
N PHE A 783 -41.64 -25.55 -18.90
CA PHE A 783 -40.91 -25.57 -17.63
C PHE A 783 -39.40 -25.24 -17.68
N ARG A 784 -38.86 -24.75 -18.80
CA ARG A 784 -37.48 -24.19 -18.83
C ARG A 784 -37.47 -22.78 -18.23
N LEU A 785 -36.81 -22.62 -17.08
CA LEU A 785 -36.63 -21.32 -16.40
C LEU A 785 -36.03 -20.25 -17.33
N GLU A 786 -35.17 -20.66 -18.27
CA GLU A 786 -34.50 -19.79 -19.25
C GLU A 786 -35.43 -19.27 -20.38
N ARG A 787 -36.72 -19.63 -20.37
CA ARG A 787 -37.76 -19.05 -21.22
C ARG A 787 -38.72 -18.11 -20.48
N LEU A 788 -38.72 -18.14 -19.15
CA LEU A 788 -39.54 -17.24 -18.35
C LEU A 788 -39.05 -15.80 -18.48
N THR A 789 -39.97 -14.84 -18.41
CA THR A 789 -39.64 -13.41 -18.23
C THR A 789 -38.99 -13.17 -16.86
N GLU A 790 -38.33 -12.02 -16.69
CA GLU A 790 -37.73 -11.67 -15.40
C GLU A 790 -38.78 -11.68 -14.27
N ASP A 791 -39.97 -11.13 -14.52
CA ASP A 791 -41.10 -11.12 -13.57
C ASP A 791 -41.57 -12.55 -13.22
N GLU A 792 -41.69 -13.46 -14.20
CA GLU A 792 -42.04 -14.86 -13.94
C GLU A 792 -40.96 -15.62 -13.15
N ILE A 793 -39.68 -15.25 -13.30
CA ILE A 793 -38.56 -15.80 -12.52
C ILE A 793 -38.62 -15.33 -11.07
N PHE A 794 -38.90 -14.04 -10.83
CA PHE A 794 -39.12 -13.53 -9.46
C PHE A 794 -40.32 -14.21 -8.81
N ASN A 795 -41.47 -14.26 -9.50
CA ASN A 795 -42.65 -14.99 -9.02
C ASN A 795 -42.34 -16.48 -8.75
N CYS A 796 -41.57 -17.15 -9.61
CA CYS A 796 -41.17 -18.55 -9.39
C CYS A 796 -40.33 -18.72 -8.12
N LEU A 797 -39.39 -17.80 -7.85
CA LEU A 797 -38.56 -17.84 -6.65
C LEU A 797 -39.39 -17.59 -5.38
N GLU A 798 -40.25 -16.56 -5.40
CA GLU A 798 -41.14 -16.24 -4.28
C GLU A 798 -42.10 -17.39 -3.96
N ASN A 799 -42.69 -18.03 -4.98
CA ASN A 799 -43.60 -19.17 -4.76
C ASN A 799 -42.91 -20.39 -4.12
N ILE A 800 -41.67 -20.75 -4.51
CA ILE A 800 -40.96 -21.85 -3.84
C ILE A 800 -40.53 -21.45 -2.42
N ILE A 801 -40.15 -20.19 -2.19
CA ILE A 801 -39.79 -19.71 -0.85
C ILE A 801 -41.01 -19.69 0.09
N SER A 802 -42.17 -19.19 -0.37
CA SER A 802 -43.44 -19.28 0.35
C SER A 802 -43.75 -20.73 0.69
N TYR A 803 -43.70 -21.64 -0.29
CA TYR A 803 -43.96 -23.06 -0.06
C TYR A 803 -43.01 -23.69 0.99
N LEU A 804 -41.69 -23.45 0.89
CA LEU A 804 -40.71 -23.93 1.87
C LEU A 804 -40.97 -23.36 3.28
N ARG A 805 -41.38 -22.10 3.38
CA ARG A 805 -41.67 -21.45 4.68
C ARG A 805 -43.00 -21.91 5.29
N GLU A 806 -44.03 -22.14 4.47
CA GLU A 806 -45.38 -22.46 4.93
C GLU A 806 -45.57 -23.97 5.16
N GLN A 807 -45.08 -24.82 4.25
CA GLN A 807 -45.25 -26.28 4.32
C GLN A 807 -44.23 -26.95 5.25
N PHE A 808 -43.00 -26.42 5.31
CA PHE A 808 -41.87 -27.05 5.99
C PHE A 808 -41.24 -26.21 7.10
N LEU A 809 -41.77 -25.02 7.38
CA LEU A 809 -41.18 -24.03 8.29
C LEU A 809 -39.68 -23.83 8.03
N TYR A 810 -39.29 -23.79 6.75
CA TYR A 810 -37.88 -23.77 6.32
C TYR A 810 -37.49 -22.47 5.62
N CYS A 811 -36.30 -21.97 5.94
CA CYS A 811 -35.71 -20.77 5.37
C CYS A 811 -34.43 -21.10 4.59
N ILE A 812 -34.48 -20.92 3.26
CA ILE A 812 -33.35 -21.24 2.36
C ILE A 812 -32.08 -20.40 2.61
N TYR A 813 -32.23 -19.14 3.01
CA TYR A 813 -31.10 -18.25 3.30
C TYR A 813 -30.47 -18.55 4.67
N CYS A 814 -31.28 -18.93 5.66
CA CYS A 814 -30.85 -19.39 6.97
C CYS A 814 -30.15 -20.76 6.92
N GLY A 815 -30.66 -21.66 6.06
CA GLY A 815 -30.39 -23.10 6.14
C GLY A 815 -31.17 -23.82 7.24
N SER A 816 -32.15 -23.16 7.89
CA SER A 816 -32.81 -23.59 9.13
C SER A 816 -34.28 -23.99 8.94
N THR A 817 -34.71 -24.99 9.72
CA THR A 817 -36.12 -25.28 10.01
C THR A 817 -36.47 -24.74 11.40
N PHE A 818 -37.69 -24.21 11.55
CA PHE A 818 -38.23 -23.65 12.81
C PHE A 818 -39.30 -24.55 13.41
N GLU A 819 -39.57 -24.44 14.71
CA GLU A 819 -40.52 -25.31 15.42
C GLU A 819 -41.98 -24.94 15.15
N ASP A 820 -42.30 -23.64 15.10
CA ASP A 820 -43.59 -23.12 14.67
C ASP A 820 -43.44 -21.79 13.89
N LYS A 821 -44.56 -21.20 13.47
CA LYS A 821 -44.55 -19.94 12.70
C LYS A 821 -44.09 -18.73 13.53
N ASN A 822 -44.36 -18.68 14.83
CA ASN A 822 -43.90 -17.63 15.73
C ASN A 822 -42.38 -17.74 15.97
N ASP A 823 -41.86 -18.97 16.10
CA ASP A 823 -40.42 -19.23 16.15
C ASP A 823 -39.73 -18.68 14.90
N MET A 824 -40.24 -19.02 13.70
CA MET A 824 -39.77 -18.43 12.44
C MET A 824 -39.85 -16.90 12.45
N GLU A 825 -40.99 -16.30 12.81
CA GLU A 825 -41.16 -14.84 12.83
C GLU A 825 -40.28 -14.14 13.88
N SER A 826 -39.75 -14.86 14.87
CA SER A 826 -38.84 -14.32 15.90
C SER A 826 -37.34 -14.55 15.65
N GLN A 827 -36.97 -15.62 14.94
CA GLN A 827 -35.58 -16.04 14.71
C GLN A 827 -35.10 -15.81 13.27
N CYS A 828 -36.02 -15.66 12.30
CA CYS A 828 -35.70 -15.50 10.89
C CYS A 828 -35.66 -14.01 10.50
N PRO A 829 -34.54 -13.46 9.99
CA PRO A 829 -34.47 -12.07 9.54
C PRO A 829 -35.51 -11.65 8.49
N GLY A 830 -35.99 -12.58 7.66
CA GLY A 830 -36.98 -12.30 6.61
C GLY A 830 -37.17 -13.43 5.60
N ALA A 831 -37.89 -13.16 4.52
CA ALA A 831 -38.21 -14.13 3.45
C ALA A 831 -37.44 -13.87 2.15
N SER A 832 -37.06 -12.63 1.88
CA SER A 832 -36.18 -12.24 0.78
C SER A 832 -34.71 -12.53 1.11
N ARG A 833 -33.82 -12.32 0.13
CA ARG A 833 -32.37 -12.29 0.38
C ARG A 833 -31.92 -11.03 1.11
N GLU A 834 -32.54 -9.90 0.78
CA GLU A 834 -32.12 -8.56 1.19
C GLU A 834 -32.39 -8.26 2.68
N GLU A 835 -33.15 -9.15 3.33
CA GLU A 835 -33.32 -9.19 4.79
C GLU A 835 -32.23 -10.03 5.50
N HIS A 836 -31.38 -10.78 4.78
CA HIS A 836 -30.31 -11.65 5.32
C HIS A 836 -28.88 -11.20 4.97
N ASP A 837 -28.70 -10.46 3.88
CA ASP A 837 -27.41 -9.90 3.40
C ASP A 837 -26.98 -8.63 4.17
#